data_AF-A0A0Q7BND5-F1
#
_entry.id   AF-A0A0Q7BND5-F1
#
_cell.length_a   1.000
_cell.length_b   1.000
_cell.length_c   1.000
_cell.angle_alpha   90.00
_cell.angle_beta   90.00
_cell.angle_gamma   90.00
#
_symmetry.space_group_name_H-M   'P 1'
#
loop_
_entity.id
_entity.type
_entity.pdbx_description
1 polymer ?
#
loop_
_entity_poly.entity_id
_entity_poly.type
_entity_poly.pdbx_seq_one_letter_code
_entity_poly.pdbx_strand_id
1 'polypeptide(L)'
;MASKERARRWTVVACLVVIVVQAVALATLTLRGGERAPHHVPLLIAGPAVVAESLAGEAGSMPGEPFDATWTDDEDEARAAILDGTVVAAVLVDLRTTQDVVLVNARADHALNDAVVESIASVERAHDRTVTVEELAKEGADGAAGRVRMHVLLLGAVGFGFVLLISLVRGPVASSARLGVLRVVALAGVSVAGAALLQVVPATRLPGDDLAIIGLGALYAFSLGALALAVEALAGLVGLTAAAASYFVLATPLLAGTSHHLLPPPWSRVTPWMPIGAAQEALGTVAYFDPGRAVQPALVVAAAGLLAVLALVLARQLRFHDLGVGSPAAKAVPVRHWRLWVVGSVLPLAVLLGLAIAFVPTDVVEAASLPSVATETSCVDRGGRPRDVAELNHQIATLQGSPAFQGGDVGADVQLADGRFLVVFGDTLRSADFDGPRFARNSMMLWDTDCVSVVLPPSHGALIPDRVDGVGYWPMSTAVAHRPGYDLVLVSAQRVKATGGGSFDFANLGPALAVFVVAEGQTPQLIKVEDIGADDSKRSRPEWGAAMAVDDDWLYLYGTANPDKEGVFGFSLRVARVRPEDVLESSKWRFWDGSHWQRTPSRSAELLPAVGGVSQTLSVFPSGKRWYALSKRDGDLGDQMVFWTAPAPTGPFTPTDPVASLPADPDSGAVTYMPLAHPQIFPEAGTMVASYSNNNTDPQKIKADPTLYRPTFLRVPLPR
;
A
#
# COMPACT_ATOMS: atom_id res chain seq x y z
N MET A 1 4.08 -57.38 42.13
CA MET A 1 4.20 -56.05 42.77
C MET A 1 5.03 -55.06 41.95
N ALA A 2 6.18 -55.45 41.36
CA ALA A 2 7.07 -54.56 40.60
C ALA A 2 6.47 -53.84 39.36
N SER A 3 5.40 -54.36 38.72
CA SER A 3 4.75 -53.70 37.58
C SER A 3 3.78 -52.58 38.00
N LYS A 4 3.08 -52.74 39.13
CA LYS A 4 2.19 -51.71 39.72
C LYS A 4 3.02 -50.52 40.22
N GLU A 5 4.19 -50.78 40.80
CA GLU A 5 5.13 -49.73 41.22
C GLU A 5 5.72 -48.96 40.03
N ARG A 6 6.10 -49.64 38.94
CA ARG A 6 6.55 -48.97 37.71
C ARG A 6 5.45 -48.12 37.07
N ALA A 7 4.23 -48.63 36.96
CA ALA A 7 3.09 -47.87 36.42
C ALA A 7 2.77 -46.62 37.25
N ARG A 8 2.82 -46.74 38.58
CA ARG A 8 2.66 -45.61 39.51
C ARG A 8 3.78 -44.58 39.35
N ARG A 9 5.05 -45.00 39.21
CA ARG A 9 6.18 -44.09 38.95
C ARG A 9 6.00 -43.30 37.65
N TRP A 10 5.60 -43.95 36.56
CA TRP A 10 5.36 -43.27 35.27
C TRP A 10 4.17 -42.31 35.32
N THR A 11 3.13 -42.62 36.09
CA THR A 11 1.99 -41.70 36.29
C THR A 11 2.42 -40.46 37.07
N VAL A 12 3.23 -40.63 38.12
CA VAL A 12 3.78 -39.51 38.90
C VAL A 12 4.70 -38.64 38.02
N VAL A 13 5.54 -39.24 37.18
CA VAL A 13 6.38 -38.50 36.22
C VAL A 13 5.53 -37.71 35.23
N ALA A 14 4.47 -38.32 34.67
CA ALA A 14 3.57 -37.61 33.75
C ALA A 14 2.85 -36.43 34.42
N CYS A 15 2.37 -36.59 35.67
CA CYS A 15 1.78 -35.49 36.43
C CYS A 15 2.79 -34.37 36.70
N LEU A 16 4.03 -34.71 37.07
CA LEU A 16 5.09 -33.74 37.29
C LEU A 16 5.44 -32.97 36.01
N VAL A 17 5.50 -33.64 34.86
CA VAL A 17 5.72 -32.99 33.56
C VAL A 17 4.60 -31.99 33.25
N VAL A 18 3.34 -32.37 33.46
CA VAL A 18 2.19 -31.46 33.25
C VAL A 18 2.30 -30.24 34.17
N ILE A 19 2.61 -30.44 35.45
CA ILE A 19 2.77 -29.34 36.41
C ILE A 19 3.92 -28.41 36.02
N VAL A 20 5.07 -28.96 35.60
CA VAL A 20 6.22 -28.17 35.16
C VAL A 20 5.88 -27.38 33.90
N VAL A 21 5.22 -28.00 32.91
CA VAL A 21 4.77 -27.31 31.69
C VAL A 21 3.80 -26.18 32.01
N GLN A 22 2.84 -26.43 32.92
CA GLN A 22 1.89 -25.41 33.37
C GLN A 22 2.58 -24.28 34.14
N ALA A 23 3.53 -24.59 35.01
CA ALA A 23 4.31 -23.59 35.75
C ALA A 23 5.17 -22.73 34.82
N VAL A 24 5.79 -23.35 33.81
CA VAL A 24 6.53 -22.62 32.77
C VAL A 24 5.58 -21.74 31.95
N ALA A 25 4.43 -22.26 31.52
CA ALA A 25 3.44 -21.49 30.78
C ALA A 25 2.98 -20.28 31.57
N LEU A 26 2.56 -20.47 32.82
CA LEU A 26 2.15 -19.40 33.72
C LEU A 26 3.28 -18.40 33.95
N ALA A 27 4.51 -18.87 34.22
CA ALA A 27 5.67 -17.99 34.41
C ALA A 27 5.96 -17.15 33.16
N THR A 28 5.89 -17.73 31.96
CA THR A 28 6.09 -16.96 30.71
C THR A 28 4.99 -15.94 30.45
N LEU A 29 3.76 -16.22 30.87
CA LEU A 29 2.63 -15.28 30.77
C LEU A 29 2.74 -14.14 31.79
N THR A 30 3.13 -14.43 33.04
CA THR A 30 3.16 -13.44 34.12
C THR A 30 4.45 -12.63 34.20
N LEU A 31 5.61 -13.25 33.91
CA LEU A 31 6.92 -12.57 34.04
C LEU A 31 7.27 -11.71 32.83
N ARG A 32 6.75 -12.05 31.64
CA ARG A 32 6.93 -11.24 30.42
C ARG A 32 5.75 -10.31 30.14
N GLY A 33 4.59 -10.54 30.75
CA GLY A 33 3.41 -9.67 30.62
C GLY A 33 3.50 -8.32 31.34
N GLY A 34 4.66 -7.98 31.93
CA GLY A 34 4.91 -6.65 32.49
C GLY A 34 5.16 -5.58 31.43
N GLU A 35 5.61 -5.98 30.23
CA GLU A 35 5.72 -5.11 29.06
C GLU A 35 4.44 -5.26 28.23
N ARG A 36 3.57 -4.24 28.23
CA ARG A 36 2.34 -4.22 27.42
C ARG A 36 2.63 -3.82 25.97
N ALA A 37 3.71 -4.33 25.39
CA ALA A 37 4.07 -4.02 24.01
C ALA A 37 3.09 -4.75 23.07
N PRO A 38 2.55 -4.07 22.04
CA PRO A 38 1.81 -4.73 20.99
C PRO A 38 2.74 -5.66 20.17
N HIS A 39 2.18 -6.74 19.63
CA HIS A 39 2.87 -7.67 18.75
C HIS A 39 1.96 -8.06 17.57
N HIS A 40 2.46 -7.87 16.35
CA HIS A 40 1.77 -8.19 15.10
C HIS A 40 0.35 -7.64 15.08
N VAL A 41 0.18 -6.38 15.48
CA VAL A 41 -1.13 -5.72 15.43
C VAL A 41 -1.39 -5.27 14.00
N PRO A 42 -2.49 -5.70 13.36
CA PRO A 42 -2.86 -5.20 12.04
C PRO A 42 -3.06 -3.68 12.08
N LEU A 43 -2.22 -2.96 11.35
CA LEU A 43 -2.20 -1.50 11.25
C LEU A 43 -2.40 -1.10 9.79
N LEU A 44 -3.25 -0.11 9.54
CA LEU A 44 -3.43 0.47 8.21
C LEU A 44 -3.02 1.94 8.20
N ILE A 45 -2.14 2.33 7.30
CA ILE A 45 -1.74 3.74 7.14
C ILE A 45 -2.45 4.30 5.91
N ALA A 46 -3.29 5.29 6.13
CA ALA A 46 -4.04 5.95 5.08
C ALA A 46 -3.41 7.32 4.80
N GLY A 47 -3.04 7.57 3.55
CA GLY A 47 -2.43 8.82 3.14
C GLY A 47 -1.88 8.72 1.72
N PRO A 48 -1.19 9.75 1.22
CA PRO A 48 -0.61 9.71 -0.11
C PRO A 48 0.28 8.47 -0.27
N ALA A 49 0.02 7.68 -1.32
CA ALA A 49 0.54 6.32 -1.49
C ALA A 49 2.02 6.16 -1.13
N VAL A 50 2.89 7.06 -1.63
CA VAL A 50 4.33 7.01 -1.39
C VAL A 50 4.69 7.19 0.09
N VAL A 51 4.00 8.09 0.79
CA VAL A 51 4.24 8.33 2.23
C VAL A 51 3.66 7.20 3.05
N ALA A 52 2.43 6.79 2.74
CA ALA A 52 1.75 5.72 3.46
C ALA A 52 2.49 4.37 3.31
N GLU A 53 2.98 4.05 2.11
CA GLU A 53 3.79 2.86 1.85
C GLU A 53 5.11 2.88 2.63
N SER A 54 5.82 4.02 2.61
CA SER A 54 7.07 4.17 3.35
C SER A 54 6.87 4.02 4.86
N LEU A 55 5.85 4.69 5.41
CA LEU A 55 5.51 4.61 6.83
C LEU A 55 5.05 3.20 7.22
N ALA A 56 4.34 2.50 6.34
CA ALA A 56 3.92 1.12 6.60
C ALA A 56 5.14 0.17 6.62
N GLY A 57 6.08 0.35 5.70
CA GLY A 57 7.35 -0.37 5.70
C GLY A 57 8.19 -0.13 6.95
N GLU A 58 8.25 1.12 7.43
CA GLU A 58 8.93 1.47 8.67
C GLU A 58 8.24 0.84 9.89
N ALA A 59 6.91 0.98 9.99
CA ALA A 59 6.12 0.39 11.08
C ALA A 59 6.25 -1.14 11.15
N GLY A 60 6.27 -1.82 9.99
CA GLY A 60 6.45 -3.27 9.90
C GLY A 60 7.87 -3.75 10.20
N SER A 61 8.88 -2.88 10.10
CA SER A 61 10.29 -3.22 10.38
C SER A 61 10.76 -2.79 11.77
N MET A 62 9.85 -2.27 12.61
CA MET A 62 10.17 -1.86 13.98
C MET A 62 10.68 -3.03 14.84
N PRO A 63 11.69 -2.79 15.70
CA PRO A 63 12.17 -3.80 16.65
C PRO A 63 11.04 -4.33 17.54
N GLY A 64 10.90 -5.66 17.61
CA GLY A 64 9.84 -6.31 18.38
C GLY A 64 8.55 -6.60 17.60
N GLU A 65 8.51 -6.26 16.30
CA GLU A 65 7.40 -6.51 15.36
C GLU A 65 6.03 -6.10 15.95
N PRO A 66 5.86 -4.83 16.36
CA PRO A 66 4.62 -4.37 16.99
C PRO A 66 3.43 -4.36 16.03
N PHE A 67 3.67 -4.10 14.75
CA PHE A 67 2.65 -3.89 13.74
C PHE A 67 2.86 -4.79 12.52
N ASP A 68 1.76 -5.37 12.03
CA ASP A 68 1.67 -5.89 10.67
C ASP A 68 1.01 -4.77 9.86
N ALA A 69 1.84 -3.86 9.34
CA ALA A 69 1.39 -2.61 8.73
C ALA A 69 1.15 -2.75 7.22
N THR A 70 0.03 -2.19 6.77
CA THR A 70 -0.39 -2.07 5.36
C THR A 70 -0.76 -0.62 5.08
N TRP A 71 -1.00 -0.26 3.82
CA TRP A 71 -1.32 1.11 3.45
C TRP A 71 -2.49 1.20 2.45
N THR A 72 -3.13 2.36 2.41
CA THR A 72 -4.14 2.74 1.41
C THR A 72 -4.03 4.23 1.10
N ASP A 73 -4.44 4.65 -0.10
CA ASP A 73 -4.61 6.07 -0.45
C ASP A 73 -6.04 6.58 -0.21
N ASP A 74 -6.93 5.74 0.31
CA ASP A 74 -8.34 6.05 0.60
C ASP A 74 -8.64 6.05 2.12
N GLU A 75 -9.02 7.22 2.65
CA GLU A 75 -9.44 7.37 4.05
C GLU A 75 -10.73 6.59 4.36
N ASP A 76 -11.68 6.51 3.42
CA ASP A 76 -12.94 5.81 3.63
C ASP A 76 -12.74 4.30 3.71
N GLU A 77 -11.79 3.77 2.94
CA GLU A 77 -11.34 2.37 3.05
C GLU A 77 -10.75 2.11 4.45
N ALA A 78 -9.92 3.01 4.97
CA ALA A 78 -9.35 2.86 6.29
C ALA A 78 -10.39 2.88 7.41
N ARG A 79 -11.39 3.77 7.31
CA ARG A 79 -12.53 3.82 8.25
C ARG A 79 -13.37 2.55 8.18
N ALA A 80 -13.65 2.04 6.99
CA ALA A 80 -14.37 0.79 6.80
C ALA A 80 -13.60 -0.41 7.38
N ALA A 81 -12.29 -0.48 7.14
CA ALA A 81 -11.41 -1.54 7.64
C ALA A 81 -11.38 -1.59 9.18
N ILE A 82 -11.45 -0.43 9.85
CA ILE A 82 -11.61 -0.36 11.32
C ILE A 82 -12.99 -0.87 11.74
N LEU A 83 -14.06 -0.38 11.11
CA LEU A 83 -15.44 -0.72 11.48
C LEU A 83 -15.78 -2.20 11.28
N ASP A 84 -15.17 -2.85 10.28
CA ASP A 84 -15.33 -4.26 9.96
C ASP A 84 -14.28 -5.16 10.65
N GLY A 85 -13.35 -4.53 11.39
CA GLY A 85 -12.34 -5.19 12.21
C GLY A 85 -11.23 -5.86 11.42
N THR A 86 -11.06 -5.48 10.15
CA THR A 86 -9.94 -5.91 9.29
C THR A 86 -8.62 -5.49 9.90
N VAL A 87 -8.57 -4.26 10.41
CA VAL A 87 -7.44 -3.74 11.17
C VAL A 87 -7.85 -3.30 12.58
N VAL A 88 -6.88 -3.30 13.49
CA VAL A 88 -7.10 -2.89 14.89
C VAL A 88 -7.03 -1.37 15.02
N ALA A 89 -6.08 -0.76 14.32
CA ALA A 89 -5.88 0.68 14.25
C ALA A 89 -5.55 1.13 12.83
N ALA A 90 -5.89 2.37 12.52
CA ALA A 90 -5.50 3.02 11.29
C ALA A 90 -4.96 4.42 11.57
N VAL A 91 -3.93 4.85 10.84
CA VAL A 91 -3.36 6.20 10.95
C VAL A 91 -3.72 6.96 9.69
N LEU A 92 -4.49 8.03 9.84
CA LEU A 92 -4.79 8.96 8.76
C LEU A 92 -3.72 10.05 8.78
N VAL A 93 -2.88 10.05 7.75
CA VAL A 93 -1.75 10.95 7.61
C VAL A 93 -2.21 12.20 6.84
N ASP A 94 -2.28 13.34 7.52
CA ASP A 94 -2.57 14.63 6.88
C ASP A 94 -1.28 15.41 6.65
N LEU A 95 -0.80 15.41 5.41
CA LEU A 95 0.42 16.13 5.02
C LEU A 95 0.27 17.66 5.00
N ARG A 96 -0.95 18.19 5.15
CA ARG A 96 -1.17 19.65 5.26
C ARG A 96 -0.90 20.15 6.68
N THR A 97 -0.82 19.26 7.65
CA THR A 97 -0.63 19.59 9.07
C THR A 97 0.43 18.71 9.73
N THR A 98 0.80 19.03 10.98
CA THR A 98 1.66 18.19 11.83
C THR A 98 0.86 17.33 12.81
N GLN A 99 -0.44 17.16 12.53
CA GLN A 99 -1.37 16.40 13.35
C GLN A 99 -2.00 15.27 12.52
N ASP A 100 -1.83 14.04 12.98
CA ASP A 100 -2.43 12.85 12.38
C ASP A 100 -3.60 12.34 13.23
N VAL A 101 -4.48 11.55 12.62
CA VAL A 101 -5.62 10.94 13.29
C VAL A 101 -5.41 9.45 13.40
N VAL A 102 -5.40 8.92 14.61
CA VAL A 102 -5.39 7.48 14.88
C VAL A 102 -6.83 7.01 15.09
N LEU A 103 -7.33 6.24 14.14
CA LEU A 103 -8.61 5.54 14.25
C LEU A 103 -8.40 4.26 15.03
N VAL A 104 -9.21 4.03 16.06
CA VAL A 104 -9.28 2.75 16.78
C VAL A 104 -10.70 2.27 16.86
N ASN A 105 -10.90 0.95 16.91
CA ASN A 105 -12.23 0.40 17.10
C ASN A 105 -12.59 0.40 18.59
N ALA A 106 -13.67 1.09 18.98
CA ALA A 106 -14.11 1.13 20.38
C ALA A 106 -14.60 -0.24 20.91
N ARG A 107 -14.84 -1.22 20.02
CA ARG A 107 -15.21 -2.61 20.37
C ARG A 107 -14.01 -3.45 20.79
N ALA A 108 -12.81 -3.05 20.37
CA ALA A 108 -11.58 -3.78 20.67
C ALA A 108 -11.24 -3.68 22.16
N ASP A 109 -10.25 -4.44 22.59
CA ASP A 109 -9.78 -4.38 23.97
C ASP A 109 -9.19 -2.98 24.26
N HIS A 110 -9.72 -2.25 25.25
CA HIS A 110 -9.22 -0.92 25.61
C HIS A 110 -7.71 -0.94 25.91
N ALA A 111 -7.21 -2.00 26.58
CA ALA A 111 -5.79 -2.10 26.87
C ALA A 111 -4.95 -2.28 25.59
N LEU A 112 -5.53 -2.86 24.53
CA LEU A 112 -4.88 -2.96 23.22
C LEU A 112 -4.90 -1.60 22.51
N ASN A 113 -6.04 -0.92 22.49
CA ASN A 113 -6.14 0.41 21.88
C ASN A 113 -5.16 1.39 22.54
N ASP A 114 -5.08 1.41 23.87
CA ASP A 114 -4.14 2.25 24.62
C ASP A 114 -2.69 1.95 24.23
N ALA A 115 -2.30 0.66 24.19
CA ALA A 115 -0.94 0.24 23.86
C ALA A 115 -0.56 0.59 22.40
N VAL A 116 -1.50 0.43 21.46
CA VAL A 116 -1.31 0.77 20.05
C VAL A 116 -1.16 2.28 19.87
N VAL A 117 -2.05 3.06 20.47
CA VAL A 117 -1.98 4.53 20.45
C VAL A 117 -0.68 5.03 21.07
N GLU A 118 -0.26 4.48 22.20
CA GLU A 118 0.99 4.87 22.85
C GLU A 118 2.22 4.57 21.97
N SER A 119 2.23 3.40 21.32
CA SER A 119 3.28 3.00 20.39
C SER A 119 3.33 3.92 19.16
N ILE A 120 2.19 4.19 18.51
CA ILE A 120 2.09 5.11 17.37
C ILE A 120 2.52 6.53 17.77
N ALA A 121 1.99 7.04 18.90
CA ALA A 121 2.36 8.35 19.41
C ALA A 121 3.86 8.48 19.73
N SER A 122 4.53 7.37 20.06
CA SER A 122 5.99 7.37 20.28
C SER A 122 6.79 7.52 19.00
N VAL A 123 6.32 6.90 17.91
CA VAL A 123 6.90 7.03 16.57
C VAL A 123 6.67 8.43 16.04
N GLU A 124 5.44 8.94 16.10
CA GLU A 124 5.10 10.28 15.60
C GLU A 124 5.88 11.40 16.31
N ARG A 125 6.11 11.26 17.62
CA ARG A 125 6.98 12.18 18.37
C ARG A 125 8.44 12.17 17.93
N ALA A 126 8.93 11.05 17.38
CA ALA A 126 10.27 10.99 16.81
C ALA A 126 10.39 11.76 15.49
N HIS A 127 9.26 12.03 14.82
CA HIS A 127 9.16 12.82 13.59
C HIS A 127 8.61 14.24 13.82
N ASP A 128 8.61 14.74 15.07
CA ASP A 128 8.06 16.05 15.44
C ASP A 128 6.57 16.26 15.07
N ARG A 129 5.79 15.17 15.06
CA ARG A 129 4.34 15.14 14.78
C ARG A 129 3.52 14.83 16.03
N THR A 130 2.21 15.08 15.94
CA THR A 130 1.24 14.84 17.04
C THR A 130 0.08 13.99 16.56
N VAL A 131 -0.54 13.23 17.47
CA VAL A 131 -1.70 12.37 17.14
C VAL A 131 -2.94 12.80 17.90
N THR A 132 -4.09 12.66 17.22
CA THR A 132 -5.42 12.72 17.81
C THR A 132 -6.09 11.37 17.66
N VAL A 133 -6.81 10.91 18.69
CA VAL A 133 -7.45 9.60 18.67
C VAL A 133 -8.93 9.77 18.38
N GLU A 134 -9.43 9.07 17.37
CA GLU A 134 -10.85 8.98 17.03
C GLU A 134 -11.31 7.53 17.24
N GLU A 135 -12.26 7.33 18.15
CA GLU A 135 -12.84 6.02 18.41
C GLU A 135 -14.06 5.78 17.52
N LEU A 136 -14.04 4.68 16.75
CA LEU A 136 -15.13 4.29 15.87
C LEU A 136 -15.95 3.14 16.47
N ALA A 137 -17.28 3.25 16.45
CA ALA A 137 -18.21 2.22 16.93
C ALA A 137 -19.53 2.20 16.16
N LYS A 138 -20.24 1.06 16.18
CA LYS A 138 -21.69 1.00 15.89
C LYS A 138 -22.45 0.96 17.23
N GLU A 139 -23.72 1.36 17.25
CA GLU A 139 -24.55 1.38 18.48
C GLU A 139 -24.53 0.03 19.24
N GLY A 140 -24.46 0.06 20.58
CA GLY A 140 -24.48 -1.12 21.45
C GLY A 140 -23.11 -1.80 21.72
N ALA A 141 -22.01 -1.15 21.33
CA ALA A 141 -20.66 -1.69 21.36
C ALA A 141 -19.96 -1.73 22.74
N ASP A 142 -20.43 -0.97 23.74
CA ASP A 142 -19.73 -0.79 25.01
C ASP A 142 -19.41 -2.13 25.70
N GLY A 143 -18.14 -2.42 25.95
CA GLY A 143 -17.71 -3.65 26.63
C GLY A 143 -17.87 -4.94 25.81
N ALA A 144 -17.94 -4.85 24.47
CA ALA A 144 -18.03 -5.98 23.55
C ALA A 144 -16.99 -7.08 23.82
N ALA A 145 -15.69 -6.73 23.91
CA ALA A 145 -14.61 -7.68 24.19
C ALA A 145 -14.83 -8.43 25.52
N GLY A 146 -15.29 -7.73 26.56
CA GLY A 146 -15.62 -8.33 27.85
C GLY A 146 -16.76 -9.35 27.77
N ARG A 147 -17.83 -9.03 27.03
CA ARG A 147 -18.98 -9.93 26.83
C ARG A 147 -18.60 -11.20 26.08
N VAL A 148 -17.81 -11.09 24.99
CA VAL A 148 -17.35 -12.26 24.21
C VAL A 148 -16.55 -13.20 25.10
N ARG A 149 -15.59 -12.67 25.87
CA ARG A 149 -14.78 -13.45 26.82
C ARG A 149 -15.64 -14.24 27.80
N MET A 150 -16.57 -13.56 28.47
CA MET A 150 -17.49 -14.20 29.42
C MET A 150 -18.34 -15.28 28.75
N HIS A 151 -18.82 -15.04 27.53
CA HIS A 151 -19.60 -16.01 26.77
C HIS A 151 -18.81 -17.29 26.45
N VAL A 152 -17.57 -17.15 25.96
CA VAL A 152 -16.69 -18.29 25.67
C VAL A 152 -16.36 -19.08 26.94
N LEU A 153 -16.07 -18.41 28.05
CA LEU A 153 -15.78 -19.09 29.32
C LEU A 153 -16.95 -19.94 29.82
N LEU A 154 -18.18 -19.42 29.72
CA LEU A 154 -19.39 -20.14 30.11
C LEU A 154 -19.65 -21.35 29.20
N LEU A 155 -19.46 -21.21 27.88
CA LEU A 155 -19.56 -22.32 26.93
C LEU A 155 -18.54 -23.42 27.23
N GLY A 156 -17.31 -23.04 27.56
CA GLY A 156 -16.27 -23.99 27.97
C GLY A 156 -16.66 -24.75 29.24
N ALA A 157 -17.25 -24.05 30.21
CA ALA A 157 -17.77 -24.65 31.43
C ALA A 157 -18.94 -25.63 31.18
N VAL A 158 -19.82 -25.35 30.20
CA VAL A 158 -20.88 -26.28 29.79
C VAL A 158 -20.28 -27.59 29.24
N GLY A 159 -19.38 -27.49 28.26
CA GLY A 159 -18.76 -28.64 27.61
C GLY A 159 -17.94 -29.49 28.59
N PHE A 160 -17.07 -28.84 29.36
CA PHE A 160 -16.22 -29.51 30.35
C PHE A 160 -17.02 -30.03 31.56
N GLY A 161 -17.98 -29.25 32.05
CA GLY A 161 -18.84 -29.62 33.19
C GLY A 161 -19.69 -30.85 32.92
N PHE A 162 -20.18 -31.02 31.68
CA PHE A 162 -20.85 -32.26 31.27
C PHE A 162 -19.94 -33.49 31.42
N VAL A 163 -18.66 -33.38 31.00
CA VAL A 163 -17.69 -34.48 31.08
C VAL A 163 -17.39 -34.83 32.54
N LEU A 164 -17.15 -33.82 33.39
CA LEU A 164 -16.98 -34.04 34.83
C LEU A 164 -18.18 -34.78 35.44
N LEU A 165 -19.40 -34.34 35.15
CA LEU A 165 -20.62 -34.94 35.69
C LEU A 165 -20.79 -36.39 35.23
N ILE A 166 -20.66 -36.66 33.93
CA ILE A 166 -20.87 -38.01 33.40
C ILE A 166 -19.79 -38.98 33.90
N SER A 167 -18.57 -38.50 34.12
CA SER A 167 -17.47 -39.31 34.62
C SER A 167 -17.58 -39.62 36.11
N LEU A 168 -18.14 -38.70 36.91
CA LEU A 168 -18.51 -38.95 38.31
C LEU A 168 -19.67 -39.96 38.43
N VAL A 169 -20.70 -39.83 37.60
CA VAL A 169 -21.94 -40.64 37.71
C VAL A 169 -21.78 -42.02 37.07
N ARG A 170 -21.14 -42.11 35.89
CA ARG A 170 -21.06 -43.33 35.08
C ARG A 170 -19.64 -43.85 34.85
N GLY A 171 -18.65 -43.26 35.52
CA GLY A 171 -17.25 -43.66 35.43
C GLY A 171 -16.51 -43.14 34.19
N PRO A 172 -15.17 -43.23 34.20
CA PRO A 172 -14.31 -42.48 33.29
C PRO A 172 -14.29 -43.00 31.84
N VAL A 173 -14.69 -44.24 31.58
CA VAL A 173 -14.71 -44.77 30.21
C VAL A 173 -15.99 -45.56 29.94
N ALA A 174 -16.57 -45.36 28.77
CA ALA A 174 -17.76 -46.09 28.34
C ALA A 174 -17.49 -47.59 28.22
N SER A 175 -18.31 -48.41 28.87
CA SER A 175 -18.19 -49.87 28.87
C SER A 175 -18.64 -50.52 27.55
N SER A 176 -19.46 -49.86 26.73
CA SER A 176 -19.96 -50.37 25.44
C SER A 176 -19.93 -49.31 24.34
N ALA A 177 -20.02 -49.73 23.07
CA ALA A 177 -19.99 -48.83 21.92
C ALA A 177 -21.21 -47.90 21.93
N ARG A 178 -22.38 -48.48 22.23
CA ARG A 178 -23.64 -47.75 22.37
C ARG A 178 -23.55 -46.67 23.44
N LEU A 179 -22.93 -46.95 24.59
CA LEU A 179 -22.74 -45.96 25.64
C LEU A 179 -21.73 -44.88 25.24
N GLY A 180 -20.69 -45.22 24.48
CA GLY A 180 -19.75 -44.24 23.92
C GLY A 180 -20.43 -43.26 22.97
N VAL A 181 -21.20 -43.77 22.01
CA VAL A 181 -22.01 -42.96 21.08
C VAL A 181 -23.02 -42.10 21.85
N LEU A 182 -23.70 -42.67 22.84
CA LEU A 182 -24.67 -41.93 23.65
C LEU A 182 -24.02 -40.78 24.44
N ARG A 183 -22.78 -40.93 24.93
CA ARG A 183 -22.03 -39.85 25.59
C ARG A 183 -21.72 -38.71 24.62
N VAL A 184 -21.30 -39.01 23.39
CA VAL A 184 -20.99 -38.00 22.36
C VAL A 184 -22.26 -37.29 21.89
N VAL A 185 -23.36 -38.03 21.66
CA VAL A 185 -24.66 -37.45 21.28
C VAL A 185 -25.24 -36.58 22.41
N ALA A 186 -25.14 -37.05 23.66
CA ALA A 186 -25.56 -36.26 24.81
C ALA A 186 -24.72 -34.98 24.99
N LEU A 187 -23.40 -35.06 24.77
CA LEU A 187 -22.54 -33.88 24.76
C LEU A 187 -22.99 -32.88 23.68
N ALA A 188 -23.23 -33.33 22.44
CA ALA A 188 -23.72 -32.46 21.38
C ALA A 188 -25.05 -31.78 21.74
N GLY A 189 -25.99 -32.52 22.32
CA GLY A 189 -27.27 -31.97 22.80
C GLY A 189 -27.10 -30.93 23.92
N VAL A 190 -26.23 -31.20 24.89
CA VAL A 190 -25.92 -30.26 25.99
C VAL A 190 -25.21 -29.02 25.48
N SER A 191 -24.30 -29.15 24.52
CA SER A 191 -23.62 -28.01 23.89
C SER A 191 -24.59 -27.08 23.17
N VAL A 192 -25.53 -27.63 22.39
CA VAL A 192 -26.57 -26.84 21.71
C VAL A 192 -27.50 -26.17 22.73
N ALA A 193 -27.98 -26.93 23.72
CA ALA A 193 -28.86 -26.39 24.76
C ALA A 193 -28.18 -25.30 25.60
N GLY A 194 -26.91 -25.49 25.95
CA GLY A 194 -26.12 -24.50 26.70
C GLY A 194 -25.87 -23.23 25.90
N ALA A 195 -25.48 -23.35 24.63
CA ALA A 195 -25.30 -22.20 23.75
C ALA A 195 -26.60 -21.42 23.53
N ALA A 196 -27.72 -22.12 23.29
CA ALA A 196 -29.05 -21.51 23.18
C ALA A 196 -29.46 -20.81 24.48
N LEU A 197 -29.22 -21.42 25.65
CA LEU A 197 -29.53 -20.81 26.94
C LEU A 197 -28.74 -19.51 27.15
N LEU A 198 -27.46 -19.49 26.81
CA LEU A 198 -26.64 -18.28 26.94
C LEU A 198 -27.09 -17.15 25.99
N GLN A 199 -27.67 -17.46 24.83
CA GLN A 199 -28.24 -16.44 23.93
C GLN A 199 -29.61 -15.92 24.38
N VAL A 200 -30.38 -16.71 25.14
CA VAL A 200 -31.67 -16.26 25.69
C VAL A 200 -31.48 -15.34 26.90
N VAL A 201 -30.44 -15.57 27.71
CA VAL A 201 -30.19 -14.79 28.93
C VAL A 201 -29.60 -13.40 28.59
N PRO A 202 -30.27 -12.28 28.94
CA PRO A 202 -29.82 -10.94 28.56
C PRO A 202 -28.40 -10.59 29.03
N ALA A 203 -27.97 -11.11 30.18
CA ALA A 203 -26.64 -10.85 30.74
C ALA A 203 -25.49 -11.49 29.93
N THR A 204 -25.78 -12.50 29.11
CA THR A 204 -24.79 -13.26 28.34
C THR A 204 -25.04 -13.19 26.83
N ARG A 205 -26.15 -12.61 26.41
CA ARG A 205 -26.51 -12.49 24.99
C ARG A 205 -25.48 -11.69 24.22
N LEU A 206 -25.11 -12.20 23.05
CA LEU A 206 -24.27 -11.47 22.09
C LEU A 206 -25.16 -10.90 20.97
N PRO A 207 -24.87 -9.70 20.46
CA PRO A 207 -25.56 -9.19 19.27
C PRO A 207 -25.18 -10.00 18.04
N GLY A 208 -26.00 -9.96 16.98
CA GLY A 208 -25.76 -10.67 15.71
C GLY A 208 -26.81 -11.74 15.40
N ASP A 209 -26.50 -12.62 14.45
CA ASP A 209 -27.38 -13.75 14.10
C ASP A 209 -27.35 -14.81 15.21
N ASP A 210 -28.46 -14.91 15.95
CA ASP A 210 -28.62 -15.88 17.05
C ASP A 210 -28.29 -17.32 16.61
N LEU A 211 -28.61 -17.72 15.36
CA LEU A 211 -28.30 -19.08 14.88
C LEU A 211 -26.81 -19.31 14.67
N ALA A 212 -26.12 -18.35 14.07
CA ALA A 212 -24.68 -18.42 13.86
C ALA A 212 -23.93 -18.47 15.20
N ILE A 213 -24.34 -17.64 16.16
CA ILE A 213 -23.70 -17.59 17.48
C ILE A 213 -23.99 -18.87 18.29
N ILE A 214 -25.22 -19.40 18.26
CA ILE A 214 -25.55 -20.69 18.88
C ILE A 214 -24.75 -21.82 18.24
N GLY A 215 -24.65 -21.83 16.90
CA GLY A 215 -23.91 -22.85 16.16
C GLY A 215 -22.43 -22.88 16.53
N LEU A 216 -21.76 -21.72 16.49
CA LEU A 216 -20.35 -21.58 16.87
C LEU A 216 -20.12 -21.88 18.36
N GLY A 217 -21.03 -21.40 19.23
CA GLY A 217 -20.94 -21.66 20.66
C GLY A 217 -21.08 -23.15 21.00
N ALA A 218 -22.03 -23.83 20.35
CA ALA A 218 -22.23 -25.27 20.49
C ALA A 218 -21.04 -26.06 19.95
N LEU A 219 -20.47 -25.64 18.81
CA LEU A 219 -19.27 -26.23 18.23
C LEU A 219 -18.10 -26.15 19.21
N TYR A 220 -17.85 -24.98 19.80
CA TYR A 220 -16.79 -24.82 20.80
C TYR A 220 -17.01 -25.67 22.05
N ALA A 221 -18.21 -25.60 22.65
CA ALA A 221 -18.53 -26.40 23.84
C ALA A 221 -18.41 -27.91 23.56
N PHE A 222 -18.84 -28.37 22.38
CA PHE A 222 -18.67 -29.74 21.94
C PHE A 222 -17.20 -30.11 21.77
N SER A 223 -16.41 -29.31 21.05
CA SER A 223 -14.99 -29.57 20.80
C SER A 223 -14.20 -29.69 22.10
N LEU A 224 -14.44 -28.79 23.07
CA LEU A 224 -13.78 -28.85 24.37
C LEU A 224 -14.21 -30.08 25.19
N GLY A 225 -15.51 -30.40 25.21
CA GLY A 225 -16.01 -31.61 25.87
C GLY A 225 -15.47 -32.90 25.22
N ALA A 226 -15.41 -32.95 23.90
CA ALA A 226 -14.87 -34.09 23.16
C ALA A 226 -13.38 -34.27 23.45
N LEU A 227 -12.61 -33.18 23.54
CA LEU A 227 -11.21 -33.20 23.93
C LEU A 227 -11.03 -33.75 25.35
N ALA A 228 -11.85 -33.31 26.30
CA ALA A 228 -11.82 -33.81 27.67
C ALA A 228 -12.16 -35.32 27.74
N LEU A 229 -13.17 -35.78 27.00
CA LEU A 229 -13.49 -37.20 26.88
C LEU A 229 -12.34 -38.00 26.25
N ALA A 230 -11.68 -37.46 25.21
CA ALA A 230 -10.56 -38.13 24.54
C ALA A 230 -9.37 -38.30 25.48
N VAL A 231 -9.00 -37.25 26.21
CA VAL A 231 -7.92 -37.30 27.22
C VAL A 231 -8.28 -38.27 28.34
N GLU A 232 -9.53 -38.26 28.81
CA GLU A 232 -10.00 -39.21 29.83
C GLU A 232 -9.98 -40.66 29.32
N ALA A 233 -10.34 -40.91 28.07
CA ALA A 233 -10.28 -42.25 27.48
C ALA A 233 -8.84 -42.79 27.42
N LEU A 234 -7.87 -41.91 27.21
CA LEU A 234 -6.44 -42.26 27.12
C LEU A 234 -5.78 -42.42 28.49
N ALA A 235 -6.03 -41.50 29.42
CA ALA A 235 -5.28 -41.39 30.68
C ALA A 235 -6.14 -41.56 31.95
N GLY A 236 -7.45 -41.81 31.82
CA GLY A 236 -8.39 -41.94 32.92
C GLY A 236 -8.58 -40.63 33.68
N LEU A 237 -9.01 -40.72 34.94
CA LEU A 237 -9.30 -39.56 35.79
C LEU A 237 -8.07 -38.64 35.98
N VAL A 238 -6.86 -39.19 35.99
CA VAL A 238 -5.62 -38.39 36.06
C VAL A 238 -5.47 -37.49 34.85
N GLY A 239 -5.80 -38.00 33.65
CA GLY A 239 -5.83 -37.22 32.43
C GLY A 239 -6.91 -36.14 32.45
N LEU A 240 -8.09 -36.44 32.99
CA LEU A 240 -9.17 -35.47 33.13
C LEU A 240 -8.79 -34.32 34.09
N THR A 241 -8.16 -34.63 35.22
CA THR A 241 -7.65 -33.60 36.15
C THR A 241 -6.54 -32.76 35.51
N ALA A 242 -5.64 -33.38 34.73
CA ALA A 242 -4.62 -32.66 33.97
C ALA A 242 -5.24 -31.74 32.89
N ALA A 243 -6.26 -32.21 32.18
CA ALA A 243 -7.00 -31.41 31.21
C ALA A 243 -7.72 -30.22 31.88
N ALA A 244 -8.33 -30.44 33.05
CA ALA A 244 -8.93 -29.38 33.86
C ALA A 244 -7.91 -28.30 34.21
N ALA A 245 -6.76 -28.70 34.77
CA ALA A 245 -5.70 -27.79 35.17
C ALA A 245 -5.13 -27.03 33.97
N SER A 246 -4.92 -27.71 32.84
CA SER A 246 -4.41 -27.07 31.62
C SER A 246 -5.40 -26.08 31.04
N TYR A 247 -6.71 -26.37 31.07
CA TYR A 247 -7.74 -25.43 30.62
C TYR A 247 -7.69 -24.14 31.43
N PHE A 248 -7.66 -24.20 32.77
CA PHE A 248 -7.60 -22.99 33.58
C PHE A 248 -6.29 -22.20 33.43
N VAL A 249 -5.14 -22.89 33.31
CA VAL A 249 -3.85 -22.23 33.06
C VAL A 249 -3.81 -21.55 31.68
N LEU A 250 -4.25 -22.24 30.63
CA LEU A 250 -4.29 -21.69 29.27
C LEU A 250 -5.40 -20.62 29.10
N ALA A 251 -6.47 -20.71 29.87
CA ALA A 251 -7.51 -19.69 29.93
C ALA A 251 -7.11 -18.49 30.80
N THR A 252 -5.99 -18.52 31.55
CA THR A 252 -5.61 -17.44 32.48
C THR A 252 -5.45 -16.08 31.80
N PRO A 253 -4.80 -15.94 30.63
CA PRO A 253 -4.72 -14.65 29.94
C PRO A 253 -6.08 -14.14 29.46
N LEU A 254 -6.95 -15.08 29.08
CA LEU A 254 -8.32 -14.82 28.66
C LEU A 254 -9.21 -14.41 29.83
N LEU A 255 -8.95 -14.96 31.02
CA LEU A 255 -9.56 -14.58 32.29
C LEU A 255 -9.04 -13.22 32.80
N ALA A 256 -7.78 -12.88 32.51
CA ALA A 256 -7.18 -11.58 32.84
C ALA A 256 -7.64 -10.44 31.93
N GLY A 257 -8.27 -10.78 30.79
CA GLY A 257 -8.84 -9.82 29.87
C GLY A 257 -7.80 -9.12 29.00
N THR A 258 -6.74 -9.82 28.59
CA THR A 258 -5.73 -9.29 27.67
C THR A 258 -5.96 -9.82 26.25
N SER A 259 -5.90 -8.95 25.24
CA SER A 259 -5.87 -9.35 23.83
C SER A 259 -4.67 -10.26 23.53
N HIS A 260 -4.80 -11.18 22.56
CA HIS A 260 -3.67 -12.02 22.15
C HIS A 260 -2.49 -11.22 21.60
N HIS A 261 -2.75 -10.04 21.04
CA HIS A 261 -1.71 -9.13 20.53
C HIS A 261 -0.85 -8.50 21.64
N LEU A 262 -1.32 -8.55 22.89
CA LEU A 262 -0.57 -8.12 24.07
C LEU A 262 0.13 -9.27 24.79
N LEU A 263 0.01 -10.50 24.27
CA LEU A 263 0.66 -11.65 24.87
C LEU A 263 2.12 -11.74 24.39
N PRO A 264 3.08 -11.96 25.31
CA PRO A 264 4.47 -12.07 24.93
C PRO A 264 4.71 -13.30 24.04
N PRO A 265 5.66 -13.26 23.09
CA PRO A 265 6.02 -14.43 22.30
C PRO A 265 6.41 -15.63 23.19
N PRO A 266 5.96 -16.86 22.85
CA PRO A 266 5.27 -17.24 21.61
C PRO A 266 3.73 -17.16 21.67
N TRP A 267 3.14 -16.66 22.76
CA TRP A 267 1.70 -16.80 23.03
C TRP A 267 0.80 -16.00 22.08
N SER A 268 1.26 -14.85 21.58
CA SER A 268 0.55 -14.07 20.55
C SER A 268 0.28 -14.90 19.29
N ARG A 269 1.25 -15.73 18.87
CA ARG A 269 1.14 -16.57 17.68
C ARG A 269 0.41 -17.89 17.94
N VAL A 270 0.48 -18.45 19.15
CA VAL A 270 -0.11 -19.76 19.46
C VAL A 270 -1.60 -19.68 19.82
N THR A 271 -2.02 -18.60 20.48
CA THR A 271 -3.38 -18.45 21.01
C THR A 271 -4.48 -18.54 19.94
N PRO A 272 -4.35 -17.90 18.74
CA PRO A 272 -5.35 -18.00 17.68
C PRO A 272 -5.58 -19.45 17.19
N TRP A 273 -4.57 -20.31 17.31
CA TRP A 273 -4.65 -21.73 16.92
C TRP A 273 -5.17 -22.65 18.03
N MET A 274 -5.37 -22.13 19.24
CA MET A 274 -6.01 -22.87 20.32
C MET A 274 -7.53 -22.80 20.18
N PRO A 275 -8.29 -23.87 20.55
CA PRO A 275 -9.74 -23.87 20.43
C PRO A 275 -10.42 -22.70 21.17
N ILE A 276 -9.82 -22.23 22.27
CA ILE A 276 -10.34 -21.13 23.06
C ILE A 276 -10.12 -19.77 22.39
N GLY A 277 -8.92 -19.50 21.85
CA GLY A 277 -8.62 -18.26 21.12
C GLY A 277 -9.41 -18.17 19.82
N ALA A 278 -9.42 -19.25 19.04
CA ALA A 278 -10.21 -19.35 17.81
C ALA A 278 -11.72 -19.15 18.05
N ALA A 279 -12.25 -19.66 19.17
CA ALA A 279 -13.66 -19.45 19.51
C ALA A 279 -13.97 -18.00 19.87
N GLN A 280 -13.07 -17.32 20.58
CA GLN A 280 -13.24 -15.90 20.89
C GLN A 280 -13.20 -15.02 19.64
N GLU A 281 -12.27 -15.31 18.74
CA GLU A 281 -12.17 -14.62 17.46
C GLU A 281 -13.41 -14.87 16.60
N ALA A 282 -13.82 -16.14 16.42
CA ALA A 282 -15.03 -16.47 15.65
C ALA A 282 -16.30 -15.80 16.20
N LEU A 283 -16.53 -15.91 17.52
CA LEU A 283 -17.73 -15.36 18.16
C LEU A 283 -17.70 -13.83 18.23
N GLY A 284 -16.52 -13.22 18.43
CA GLY A 284 -16.34 -11.78 18.36
C GLY A 284 -16.63 -11.25 16.96
N THR A 285 -16.09 -11.92 15.93
CA THR A 285 -16.28 -11.58 14.53
C THR A 285 -17.74 -11.67 14.11
N VAL A 286 -18.44 -12.78 14.39
CA VAL A 286 -19.87 -12.91 14.03
C VAL A 286 -20.76 -11.93 14.81
N ALA A 287 -20.42 -11.64 16.07
CA ALA A 287 -21.28 -10.79 16.90
C ALA A 287 -21.13 -9.30 16.58
N TYR A 288 -19.92 -8.87 16.19
CA TYR A 288 -19.59 -7.44 16.11
C TYR A 288 -18.92 -6.99 14.81
N PHE A 289 -18.56 -7.89 13.91
CA PHE A 289 -17.82 -7.61 12.67
C PHE A 289 -18.42 -8.36 11.47
N ASP A 290 -17.74 -8.38 10.32
CA ASP A 290 -18.18 -9.15 9.16
C ASP A 290 -18.09 -10.67 9.43
N PRO A 291 -19.22 -11.41 9.39
CA PRO A 291 -19.24 -12.84 9.66
C PRO A 291 -18.43 -13.69 8.66
N GLY A 292 -18.15 -13.19 7.44
CA GLY A 292 -17.36 -13.89 6.43
C GLY A 292 -15.94 -14.25 6.90
N ARG A 293 -15.38 -13.45 7.83
CA ARG A 293 -14.02 -13.66 8.36
C ARG A 293 -13.95 -14.67 9.49
N ALA A 294 -15.09 -15.14 10.02
CA ALA A 294 -15.11 -16.12 11.09
C ALA A 294 -14.80 -17.56 10.62
N VAL A 295 -14.67 -17.78 9.30
CA VAL A 295 -14.49 -19.12 8.71
C VAL A 295 -13.22 -19.80 9.21
N GLN A 296 -12.05 -19.16 9.14
CA GLN A 296 -10.79 -19.77 9.55
C GLN A 296 -10.78 -20.11 11.06
N PRO A 297 -11.13 -19.18 11.98
CA PRO A 297 -11.24 -19.52 13.40
C PRO A 297 -12.28 -20.62 13.68
N ALA A 298 -13.44 -20.62 12.99
CA ALA A 298 -14.43 -21.68 13.13
C ALA A 298 -13.89 -23.06 12.68
N LEU A 299 -13.09 -23.09 11.61
CA LEU A 299 -12.43 -24.32 11.13
C LEU A 299 -11.42 -24.86 12.14
N VAL A 300 -10.67 -23.99 12.84
CA VAL A 300 -9.76 -24.41 13.93
C VAL A 300 -10.53 -25.11 15.05
N VAL A 301 -11.67 -24.55 15.47
CA VAL A 301 -12.52 -25.16 16.52
C VAL A 301 -13.14 -26.48 16.04
N ALA A 302 -13.61 -26.54 14.79
CA ALA A 302 -14.17 -27.75 14.19
C ALA A 302 -13.12 -28.87 14.05
N ALA A 303 -11.91 -28.51 13.59
CA ALA A 303 -10.78 -29.40 13.48
C ALA A 303 -10.41 -30.04 14.83
N ALA A 304 -10.35 -29.23 15.89
CA ALA A 304 -10.08 -29.73 17.24
C ALA A 304 -11.13 -30.76 17.71
N GLY A 305 -12.42 -30.47 17.46
CA GLY A 305 -13.52 -31.40 17.78
C GLY A 305 -13.45 -32.70 16.98
N LEU A 306 -13.18 -32.61 15.67
CA LEU A 306 -13.03 -33.77 14.80
C LEU A 306 -11.87 -34.67 15.23
N LEU A 307 -10.71 -34.07 15.52
CA LEU A 307 -9.53 -34.80 16.00
C LEU A 307 -9.80 -35.48 17.35
N ALA A 308 -10.55 -34.83 18.25
CA ALA A 308 -10.93 -35.43 19.53
C ALA A 308 -11.88 -36.63 19.36
N VAL A 309 -12.86 -36.53 18.46
CA VAL A 309 -13.76 -37.66 18.13
C VAL A 309 -12.98 -38.81 17.48
N LEU A 310 -12.04 -38.51 16.58
CA LEU A 310 -11.18 -39.52 15.96
C LEU A 310 -10.31 -40.22 17.01
N ALA A 311 -9.72 -39.47 17.94
CA ALA A 311 -8.95 -40.02 19.04
C ALA A 311 -9.78 -40.96 19.92
N LEU A 312 -11.05 -40.62 20.20
CA LEU A 312 -11.99 -41.48 20.93
C LEU A 312 -12.29 -42.79 20.19
N VAL A 313 -12.51 -42.73 18.87
CA VAL A 313 -12.78 -43.91 18.04
C VAL A 313 -11.55 -44.83 17.98
N LEU A 314 -10.37 -44.27 17.73
CA LEU A 314 -9.10 -45.00 17.69
C LEU A 314 -8.75 -45.62 19.04
N ALA A 315 -8.89 -44.85 20.13
CA ALA A 315 -8.67 -45.33 21.49
C ALA A 315 -9.57 -46.53 21.81
N ARG A 316 -10.82 -46.50 21.34
CA ARG A 316 -11.74 -47.63 21.47
C ARG A 316 -11.27 -48.83 20.64
N GLN A 317 -11.06 -48.67 19.33
CA GLN A 317 -10.70 -49.78 18.43
C GLN A 317 -9.45 -50.53 18.92
N LEU A 318 -8.40 -49.79 19.26
CA LEU A 318 -7.14 -50.39 19.70
C LEU A 318 -7.24 -51.02 21.09
N ARG A 319 -8.04 -50.45 22.01
CA ARG A 319 -8.29 -51.05 23.33
C ARG A 319 -9.07 -52.37 23.25
N PHE A 320 -10.02 -52.49 22.32
CA PHE A 320 -10.79 -53.73 22.13
C PHE A 320 -10.00 -54.81 21.40
N HIS A 321 -9.08 -54.43 20.50
CA HIS A 321 -8.15 -55.37 19.85
C HIS A 321 -7.18 -56.03 20.85
N ASP A 322 -6.84 -55.35 21.95
CA ASP A 322 -6.04 -55.93 23.05
C ASP A 322 -6.87 -56.87 23.98
N LEU A 323 -8.21 -56.81 23.94
CA LEU A 323 -9.12 -57.53 24.85
C LEU A 323 -9.84 -58.74 24.20
N GLY A 324 -9.76 -58.93 22.88
CA GLY A 324 -10.19 -60.15 22.17
C GLY A 324 -9.54 -60.18 20.78
N VAL A 325 -8.98 -61.28 20.27
CA VAL A 325 -9.48 -62.65 20.18
C VAL A 325 -8.30 -63.63 20.14
N GLY A 326 -8.43 -64.74 20.87
CA GLY A 326 -7.63 -65.94 20.63
C GLY A 326 -8.00 -66.58 19.29
N SER A 327 -7.30 -66.22 18.22
CA SER A 327 -7.33 -66.92 16.92
C SER A 327 -5.91 -67.33 16.54
N PRO A 328 -5.62 -68.62 16.25
CA PRO A 328 -4.26 -69.10 16.05
C PRO A 328 -3.83 -68.94 14.59
N ALA A 329 -3.64 -67.71 14.10
CA ALA A 329 -2.91 -67.47 12.84
C ALA A 329 -2.68 -65.96 12.57
N ALA A 330 -1.78 -65.35 13.32
CA ALA A 330 -0.85 -64.31 12.87
C ALA A 330 -0.09 -63.83 14.11
N LYS A 331 1.22 -63.63 14.00
CA LYS A 331 2.01 -62.98 15.04
C LYS A 331 1.57 -61.50 15.16
N ALA A 332 0.43 -61.24 15.80
CA ALA A 332 0.02 -59.91 16.17
C ALA A 332 0.89 -59.48 17.36
N VAL A 333 1.74 -58.49 17.12
CA VAL A 333 2.54 -57.85 18.18
C VAL A 333 1.55 -57.36 19.25
N PRO A 334 1.67 -57.76 20.53
CA PRO A 334 0.79 -57.25 21.57
C PRO A 334 0.91 -55.72 21.60
N VAL A 335 -0.20 -54.99 21.48
CA VAL A 335 -0.21 -53.53 21.39
C VAL A 335 -0.06 -52.94 22.79
N ARG A 336 1.01 -53.35 23.49
CA ARG A 336 1.39 -52.92 24.86
C ARG A 336 1.51 -51.40 24.99
N HIS A 337 1.50 -50.68 23.87
CA HIS A 337 1.56 -49.24 23.76
C HIS A 337 0.44 -48.64 22.88
N TRP A 338 -0.79 -49.18 22.88
CA TRP A 338 -1.91 -48.68 22.03
C TRP A 338 -2.14 -47.17 22.15
N ARG A 339 -1.87 -46.59 23.32
CA ARG A 339 -1.89 -45.13 23.54
C ARG A 339 -0.90 -44.38 22.66
N LEU A 340 0.31 -44.91 22.47
CA LEU A 340 1.33 -44.33 21.58
C LEU A 340 0.89 -44.41 20.10
N TRP A 341 0.13 -45.43 19.73
CA TRP A 341 -0.42 -45.54 18.37
C TRP A 341 -1.52 -44.50 18.12
N VAL A 342 -2.44 -44.30 19.07
CA VAL A 342 -3.45 -43.21 18.96
C VAL A 342 -2.76 -41.86 18.79
N VAL A 343 -1.76 -41.57 19.65
CA VAL A 343 -1.01 -40.31 19.59
C VAL A 343 -0.22 -40.19 18.28
N GLY A 344 0.47 -41.25 17.85
CA GLY A 344 1.24 -41.28 16.61
C GLY A 344 0.40 -41.17 15.33
N SER A 345 -0.88 -41.52 15.37
CA SER A 345 -1.80 -41.34 14.23
C SER A 345 -2.51 -39.99 14.21
N VAL A 346 -2.86 -39.44 15.38
CA VAL A 346 -3.60 -38.16 15.47
C VAL A 346 -2.68 -36.95 15.27
N LEU A 347 -1.43 -37.01 15.75
CA LEU A 347 -0.49 -35.88 15.63
C LEU A 347 -0.15 -35.47 14.19
N PRO A 348 0.19 -36.39 13.26
CA PRO A 348 0.45 -36.01 11.86
C PRO A 348 -0.80 -35.43 11.17
N LEU A 349 -1.98 -35.95 11.49
CA LEU A 349 -3.24 -35.45 10.94
C LEU A 349 -3.55 -34.03 11.46
N ALA A 350 -3.25 -33.76 12.73
CA ALA A 350 -3.38 -32.41 13.31
C ALA A 350 -2.46 -31.41 12.61
N VAL A 351 -1.22 -31.79 12.30
CA VAL A 351 -0.27 -30.94 11.56
C VAL A 351 -0.75 -30.67 10.13
N LEU A 352 -1.20 -31.71 9.41
CA LEU A 352 -1.72 -31.55 8.04
C LEU A 352 -2.97 -30.67 8.00
N LEU A 353 -3.87 -30.83 8.96
CA LEU A 353 -5.09 -30.04 9.05
C LEU A 353 -4.80 -28.57 9.42
N GLY A 354 -3.84 -28.33 10.33
CA GLY A 354 -3.36 -26.99 10.65
C GLY A 354 -2.75 -26.28 9.43
N LEU A 355 -1.91 -26.98 8.67
CA LEU A 355 -1.34 -26.46 7.42
C LEU A 355 -2.43 -26.13 6.39
N ALA A 356 -3.41 -27.01 6.20
CA ALA A 356 -4.51 -26.76 5.27
C ALA A 356 -5.36 -25.54 5.67
N ILE A 357 -5.60 -25.34 6.96
CA ILE A 357 -6.33 -24.17 7.48
C ILE A 357 -5.51 -22.88 7.30
N ALA A 358 -4.18 -22.94 7.39
CA ALA A 358 -3.31 -21.79 7.17
C ALA A 358 -3.33 -21.24 5.73
N PHE A 359 -3.75 -22.04 4.76
CA PHE A 359 -3.87 -21.63 3.35
C PHE A 359 -5.30 -21.22 2.96
N VAL A 360 -6.25 -21.14 3.91
CA VAL A 360 -7.58 -20.57 3.64
C VAL A 360 -7.39 -19.06 3.43
N PRO A 361 -7.77 -18.51 2.26
CA PRO A 361 -7.63 -17.09 2.00
C PRO A 361 -8.39 -16.29 3.06
N THR A 362 -7.67 -15.44 3.79
CA THR A 362 -8.27 -14.32 4.50
C THR A 362 -8.40 -13.22 3.47
N ASP A 363 -9.62 -12.76 3.19
CA ASP A 363 -9.84 -11.65 2.25
C ASP A 363 -9.12 -10.39 2.76
N VAL A 364 -7.87 -10.25 2.35
CA VAL A 364 -7.09 -9.02 2.38
C VAL A 364 -6.74 -8.83 0.92
N VAL A 365 -7.51 -7.98 0.25
CA VAL A 365 -7.10 -7.43 -1.03
C VAL A 365 -5.90 -6.55 -0.69
N GLU A 366 -4.71 -7.12 -0.80
CA GLU A 366 -3.47 -6.36 -0.79
C GLU A 366 -3.54 -5.49 -2.06
N ALA A 367 -3.84 -4.20 -1.90
CA ALA A 367 -3.70 -3.25 -2.98
C ALA A 367 -2.24 -3.31 -3.43
N ALA A 368 -2.03 -3.78 -4.66
CA ALA A 368 -0.68 -3.91 -5.20
C ALA A 368 -0.02 -2.52 -5.22
N SER A 369 1.04 -2.35 -4.44
CA SER A 369 1.86 -1.17 -4.52
C SER A 369 2.65 -1.14 -5.82
N LEU A 370 2.73 0.03 -6.44
CA LEU A 370 3.79 0.35 -7.38
C LEU A 370 4.80 1.21 -6.62
N PRO A 371 5.93 0.67 -6.17
CA PRO A 371 6.91 1.47 -5.47
C PRO A 371 7.69 2.33 -6.48
N SER A 372 7.73 3.64 -6.28
CA SER A 372 8.83 4.45 -6.79
C SER A 372 9.80 4.72 -5.64
N VAL A 373 10.92 3.99 -5.64
CA VAL A 373 12.10 4.22 -4.77
C VAL A 373 13.24 4.71 -5.67
N ALA A 374 13.03 5.85 -6.32
CA ALA A 374 14.03 6.47 -7.18
C ALA A 374 15.25 6.90 -6.34
N THR A 375 16.43 6.78 -6.94
CA THR A 375 17.72 7.17 -6.36
C THR A 375 18.39 8.23 -7.22
N GLU A 376 19.39 8.90 -6.68
CA GLU A 376 20.23 9.82 -7.45
C GLU A 376 21.57 9.18 -7.78
N THR A 377 22.09 9.45 -8.97
CA THR A 377 23.48 9.11 -9.29
C THR A 377 24.43 9.81 -8.34
N SER A 378 25.62 9.21 -8.11
CA SER A 378 26.74 9.95 -7.53
C SER A 378 27.00 11.23 -8.32
N CYS A 379 27.44 12.28 -7.63
CA CYS A 379 27.59 13.61 -8.18
C CYS A 379 28.27 13.64 -9.56
N VAL A 380 27.53 14.08 -10.58
CA VAL A 380 27.96 14.11 -11.98
C VAL A 380 28.97 15.24 -12.20
N ASP A 381 28.69 16.39 -11.63
CA ASP A 381 29.59 17.54 -11.63
C ASP A 381 29.63 18.15 -10.22
N ARG A 382 30.83 18.37 -9.71
CA ARG A 382 31.11 19.08 -8.44
C ARG A 382 31.29 20.58 -8.65
N GLY A 383 31.09 21.07 -9.87
CA GLY A 383 31.03 22.48 -10.21
C GLY A 383 29.81 23.13 -9.55
N GLY A 384 30.03 24.25 -8.86
CA GLY A 384 28.94 24.98 -8.21
C GLY A 384 27.85 25.43 -9.20
N ARG A 385 26.67 25.76 -8.67
CA ARG A 385 25.53 26.28 -9.42
C ARG A 385 25.98 27.32 -10.47
N PRO A 386 25.54 27.21 -11.75
CA PRO A 386 25.96 28.14 -12.78
C PRO A 386 25.50 29.55 -12.40
N ARG A 387 26.32 30.57 -12.70
CA ARG A 387 26.05 31.96 -12.32
C ARG A 387 25.46 32.79 -13.45
N ASP A 388 25.64 32.33 -14.68
CA ASP A 388 25.09 32.94 -15.87
C ASP A 388 24.77 31.91 -16.97
N VAL A 389 24.20 32.38 -18.06
CA VAL A 389 23.78 31.55 -19.20
C VAL A 389 24.97 30.89 -19.91
N ALA A 390 26.15 31.53 -19.92
CA ALA A 390 27.32 30.97 -20.58
C ALA A 390 27.88 29.80 -19.75
N GLU A 391 27.94 29.94 -18.42
CA GLU A 391 28.33 28.88 -17.50
C GLU A 391 27.32 27.73 -17.51
N LEU A 392 26.02 28.00 -17.58
CA LEU A 392 24.98 26.97 -17.72
C LEU A 392 25.15 26.16 -19.01
N ASN A 393 25.29 26.83 -20.16
CA ASN A 393 25.54 26.14 -21.44
C ASN A 393 26.85 25.34 -21.42
N HIS A 394 27.90 25.88 -20.79
CA HIS A 394 29.16 25.16 -20.62
C HIS A 394 28.98 23.90 -19.77
N GLN A 395 28.30 24.01 -18.61
CA GLN A 395 28.00 22.85 -17.76
C GLN A 395 27.23 21.79 -18.52
N ILE A 396 26.15 22.15 -19.22
CA ILE A 396 25.38 21.20 -20.04
C ILE A 396 26.25 20.56 -21.13
N ALA A 397 27.16 21.32 -21.74
CA ALA A 397 28.12 20.77 -22.69
C ALA A 397 29.12 19.79 -22.06
N THR A 398 29.49 19.99 -20.79
CA THR A 398 30.42 19.12 -20.06
C THR A 398 29.77 17.96 -19.29
N LEU A 399 28.44 17.98 -19.09
CA LEU A 399 27.67 16.89 -18.45
C LEU A 399 27.83 15.53 -19.15
N GLN A 400 28.39 15.49 -20.36
CA GLN A 400 28.75 14.27 -21.10
C GLN A 400 29.68 13.30 -20.35
N GLY A 401 30.32 13.75 -19.27
CA GLY A 401 31.11 12.89 -18.39
C GLY A 401 30.28 11.86 -17.60
N SER A 402 28.95 12.03 -17.52
CA SER A 402 28.06 11.07 -16.86
C SER A 402 27.67 9.92 -17.78
N PRO A 403 27.79 8.66 -17.33
CA PRO A 403 27.19 7.54 -18.03
C PRO A 403 25.66 7.69 -18.21
N ALA A 404 25.00 8.33 -17.24
CA ALA A 404 23.54 8.45 -17.20
C ALA A 404 22.96 9.54 -18.11
N PHE A 405 23.79 10.43 -18.68
CA PHE A 405 23.35 11.50 -19.58
C PHE A 405 24.48 12.00 -20.49
N GLN A 406 24.29 11.90 -21.81
CA GLN A 406 25.20 12.42 -22.83
C GLN A 406 24.56 13.48 -23.73
N GLY A 407 23.23 13.51 -23.78
CA GLY A 407 22.43 14.48 -24.53
C GLY A 407 20.94 14.23 -24.31
N GLY A 408 20.13 15.24 -24.55
CA GLY A 408 18.68 15.13 -24.45
C GLY A 408 17.98 16.37 -24.98
N ASP A 409 16.70 16.24 -25.28
CA ASP A 409 15.85 17.38 -25.67
C ASP A 409 14.95 17.85 -24.53
N VAL A 410 14.11 18.85 -24.81
CA VAL A 410 13.27 19.54 -23.83
C VAL A 410 14.10 20.44 -22.91
N GLY A 411 14.15 20.15 -21.61
CA GLY A 411 14.72 21.05 -20.60
C GLY A 411 13.66 21.88 -19.88
N ALA A 412 12.48 21.33 -19.62
CA ALA A 412 11.43 21.99 -18.84
C ALA A 412 11.80 21.98 -17.36
N ASP A 413 11.65 23.11 -16.68
CA ASP A 413 12.21 23.31 -15.35
C ASP A 413 11.21 23.74 -14.28
N VAL A 414 11.59 23.50 -13.02
CA VAL A 414 10.98 24.10 -11.84
C VAL A 414 12.03 24.39 -10.78
N GLN A 415 11.79 25.46 -10.01
CA GLN A 415 12.53 25.72 -8.78
C GLN A 415 11.78 25.14 -7.60
N LEU A 416 12.48 24.40 -6.75
CA LEU A 416 11.94 23.80 -5.52
C LEU A 416 11.97 24.83 -4.37
N ALA A 417 11.14 24.61 -3.35
CA ALA A 417 11.04 25.47 -2.17
C ALA A 417 12.36 25.54 -1.39
N ASP A 418 13.14 24.46 -1.40
CA ASP A 418 14.47 24.39 -0.77
C ASP A 418 15.59 25.04 -1.60
N GLY A 419 15.25 25.64 -2.75
CA GLY A 419 16.18 26.39 -3.60
C GLY A 419 16.94 25.54 -4.64
N ARG A 420 16.80 24.21 -4.58
CA ARG A 420 17.24 23.30 -5.65
C ARG A 420 16.43 23.53 -6.91
N PHE A 421 16.97 23.08 -8.03
CA PHE A 421 16.37 23.26 -9.34
C PHE A 421 16.28 21.93 -10.07
N LEU A 422 15.13 21.65 -10.66
CA LEU A 422 14.84 20.38 -11.31
C LEU A 422 14.60 20.63 -12.79
N VAL A 423 15.23 19.83 -13.64
CA VAL A 423 15.07 19.88 -15.09
C VAL A 423 14.62 18.53 -15.62
N VAL A 424 13.54 18.52 -16.38
CA VAL A 424 13.01 17.33 -17.06
C VAL A 424 13.36 17.39 -18.54
N PHE A 425 13.92 16.29 -19.03
CA PHE A 425 14.31 16.08 -20.42
C PHE A 425 13.41 15.03 -21.07
N GLY A 426 13.25 15.13 -22.38
CA GLY A 426 12.62 14.10 -23.20
C GLY A 426 13.61 13.00 -23.55
N ASP A 427 13.63 12.62 -24.82
CA ASP A 427 14.49 11.56 -25.31
C ASP A 427 15.94 11.87 -24.88
N THR A 428 16.53 10.96 -24.11
CA THR A 428 17.80 11.14 -23.41
C THR A 428 18.76 10.05 -23.87
N LEU A 429 19.87 10.47 -24.47
CA LEU A 429 20.97 9.61 -24.86
C LEU A 429 21.89 9.38 -23.65
N ARG A 430 22.19 8.13 -23.36
CA ARG A 430 23.10 7.67 -22.31
C ARG A 430 24.33 7.01 -22.91
N SER A 431 25.38 6.84 -22.11
CA SER A 431 26.60 6.19 -22.56
C SER A 431 26.37 4.70 -22.87
N ALA A 432 27.28 4.11 -23.65
CA ALA A 432 27.17 2.70 -24.04
C ALA A 432 27.45 1.74 -22.87
N ASP A 433 28.12 2.20 -21.83
CA ASP A 433 28.48 1.48 -20.61
C ASP A 433 27.51 1.75 -19.43
N PHE A 434 26.47 2.55 -19.64
CA PHE A 434 25.43 2.77 -18.63
C PHE A 434 24.65 1.48 -18.37
N ASP A 435 24.42 1.18 -17.08
CA ASP A 435 23.61 0.04 -16.65
C ASP A 435 22.12 0.35 -16.79
N GLY A 436 21.63 0.28 -18.03
CA GLY A 436 20.24 0.58 -18.41
C GLY A 436 20.09 0.80 -19.92
N PRO A 437 18.90 1.20 -20.39
CA PRO A 437 18.70 1.50 -21.80
C PRO A 437 19.53 2.71 -22.22
N ARG A 438 20.17 2.58 -23.40
CA ARG A 438 20.99 3.65 -24.00
C ARG A 438 20.17 4.88 -24.39
N PHE A 439 18.89 4.69 -24.69
CA PHE A 439 17.93 5.76 -24.92
C PHE A 439 16.77 5.60 -23.95
N ALA A 440 16.53 6.61 -23.12
CA ALA A 440 15.36 6.71 -22.28
C ALA A 440 14.46 7.83 -22.81
N ARG A 441 13.15 7.64 -22.85
CA ARG A 441 12.23 8.63 -23.44
C ARG A 441 12.04 9.90 -22.62
N ASN A 442 12.46 9.84 -21.38
CA ASN A 442 12.46 10.97 -20.48
C ASN A 442 13.48 10.72 -19.36
N SER A 443 14.00 11.81 -18.81
CA SER A 443 14.88 11.79 -17.65
C SER A 443 14.72 13.08 -16.84
N MET A 444 15.27 13.09 -15.63
CA MET A 444 15.25 14.25 -14.76
C MET A 444 16.62 14.44 -14.14
N MET A 445 17.04 15.70 -14.06
CA MET A 445 18.23 16.13 -13.34
C MET A 445 17.84 17.03 -12.18
N LEU A 446 18.61 16.92 -11.12
CA LEU A 446 18.52 17.76 -9.95
C LEU A 446 19.82 18.55 -9.80
N TRP A 447 19.70 19.88 -9.84
CA TRP A 447 20.76 20.81 -9.48
C TRP A 447 20.59 21.20 -8.00
N ASP A 448 21.53 20.72 -7.20
CA ASP A 448 21.78 21.20 -5.84
C ASP A 448 22.86 22.30 -5.86
N THR A 449 23.22 22.80 -4.67
CA THR A 449 24.19 23.87 -4.45
C THR A 449 25.57 23.49 -4.96
N ASP A 450 26.00 22.25 -4.67
CA ASP A 450 27.35 21.75 -4.92
C ASP A 450 27.39 20.58 -5.91
N CYS A 451 26.22 20.17 -6.43
CA CYS A 451 26.11 18.93 -7.17
C CYS A 451 25.00 18.94 -8.21
N VAL A 452 25.28 18.32 -9.36
CA VAL A 452 24.27 17.90 -10.33
C VAL A 452 24.14 16.37 -10.28
N SER A 453 22.92 15.87 -10.13
CA SER A 453 22.62 14.44 -10.15
C SER A 453 21.55 14.12 -11.19
N VAL A 454 21.57 12.90 -11.72
CA VAL A 454 20.48 12.33 -12.54
C VAL A 454 19.61 11.49 -11.62
N VAL A 455 18.30 11.71 -11.66
CA VAL A 455 17.33 10.89 -10.94
C VAL A 455 17.11 9.60 -11.71
N LEU A 456 17.37 8.46 -11.06
CA LEU A 456 17.25 7.12 -11.63
C LEU A 456 16.15 6.34 -10.92
N PRO A 457 15.12 5.86 -11.65
CA PRO A 457 14.18 4.90 -11.09
C PRO A 457 14.87 3.55 -10.85
N PRO A 458 14.29 2.65 -10.04
CA PRO A 458 14.84 1.30 -9.81
C PRO A 458 15.08 0.49 -11.09
N SER A 459 14.31 0.74 -12.15
CA SER A 459 14.46 0.10 -13.45
C SER A 459 15.67 0.60 -14.25
N HIS A 460 16.28 1.71 -13.81
CA HIS A 460 17.28 2.50 -14.54
C HIS A 460 16.79 2.95 -15.93
N GLY A 461 15.48 2.87 -16.20
CA GLY A 461 14.85 3.18 -17.48
C GLY A 461 14.47 4.67 -17.63
N ALA A 462 13.34 4.91 -18.30
CA ALA A 462 12.66 6.20 -18.31
C ALA A 462 12.07 6.49 -16.92
N LEU A 463 12.13 7.77 -16.50
CA LEU A 463 11.66 8.21 -15.19
C LEU A 463 10.13 8.10 -15.06
N ILE A 464 9.40 8.54 -16.09
CA ILE A 464 8.01 8.21 -16.35
C ILE A 464 8.05 6.92 -17.17
N PRO A 465 7.71 5.76 -16.57
CA PRO A 465 7.91 4.46 -17.21
C PRO A 465 7.03 4.30 -18.45
N ASP A 466 7.58 3.70 -19.51
CA ASP A 466 6.83 3.37 -20.71
C ASP A 466 5.72 2.34 -20.40
N ARG A 467 4.59 2.44 -21.11
CA ARG A 467 3.53 1.44 -21.07
C ARG A 467 4.01 0.12 -21.67
N VAL A 468 3.44 -0.97 -21.20
CA VAL A 468 3.73 -2.34 -21.66
C VAL A 468 3.48 -2.56 -23.16
N ASP A 469 2.63 -1.73 -23.79
CA ASP A 469 2.31 -1.78 -25.21
C ASP A 469 3.23 -0.91 -26.10
N GLY A 470 4.32 -0.39 -25.52
CA GLY A 470 5.36 0.36 -26.22
C GLY A 470 5.06 1.86 -26.42
N VAL A 471 3.99 2.36 -25.81
CA VAL A 471 3.71 3.81 -25.71
C VAL A 471 4.59 4.39 -24.62
N GLY A 472 5.33 5.44 -24.94
CA GLY A 472 6.15 6.16 -23.97
C GLY A 472 5.69 7.60 -23.77
N TYR A 473 6.38 8.31 -22.87
CA TYR A 473 5.99 9.66 -22.46
C TYR A 473 7.10 10.66 -22.77
N TRP A 474 6.78 11.68 -23.57
CA TRP A 474 7.66 12.81 -23.84
C TRP A 474 7.19 14.04 -23.05
N PRO A 475 7.95 14.49 -22.03
CA PRO A 475 7.65 15.67 -21.25
C PRO A 475 7.48 16.92 -22.10
N MET A 476 6.54 17.78 -21.70
CA MET A 476 6.23 19.03 -22.39
C MET A 476 6.48 20.24 -21.49
N SER A 477 5.85 20.23 -20.31
CA SER A 477 5.88 21.34 -19.36
C SER A 477 5.88 20.83 -17.94
N THR A 478 6.45 21.63 -17.04
CA THR A 478 6.56 21.37 -15.61
C THR A 478 5.91 22.49 -14.81
N ALA A 479 5.35 22.14 -13.66
CA ALA A 479 4.82 23.09 -12.69
C ALA A 479 5.10 22.58 -11.28
N VAL A 480 5.18 23.48 -10.31
CA VAL A 480 5.42 23.13 -8.91
C VAL A 480 4.33 23.73 -8.03
N ALA A 481 3.81 22.93 -7.11
CA ALA A 481 2.95 23.39 -6.04
C ALA A 481 3.66 23.15 -4.70
N HIS A 482 4.15 24.25 -4.12
CA HIS A 482 4.87 24.21 -2.86
C HIS A 482 3.95 23.83 -1.69
N ARG A 483 4.43 22.95 -0.81
CA ARG A 483 3.76 22.55 0.44
C ARG A 483 4.78 22.61 1.59
N PRO A 484 4.32 22.72 2.85
CA PRO A 484 5.23 22.63 3.98
C PRO A 484 5.96 21.27 3.99
N GLY A 485 7.29 21.27 3.93
CA GLY A 485 8.13 20.07 4.00
C GLY A 485 8.31 19.29 2.69
N TYR A 486 7.58 19.62 1.63
CA TYR A 486 7.72 18.97 0.31
C TYR A 486 7.13 19.81 -0.83
N ASP A 487 7.56 19.51 -2.05
CA ASP A 487 6.98 20.04 -3.28
C ASP A 487 6.23 18.97 -4.05
N LEU A 488 5.09 19.34 -4.65
CA LEU A 488 4.47 18.56 -5.71
C LEU A 488 4.97 19.07 -7.05
N VAL A 489 5.76 18.26 -7.74
CA VAL A 489 6.27 18.55 -9.08
C VAL A 489 5.38 17.85 -10.11
N LEU A 490 4.68 18.65 -10.89
CA LEU A 490 3.79 18.20 -11.94
C LEU A 490 4.54 18.22 -13.27
N VAL A 491 4.54 17.10 -13.97
CA VAL A 491 5.15 16.94 -15.29
C VAL A 491 4.07 16.53 -16.27
N SER A 492 3.76 17.40 -17.21
CA SER A 492 2.90 17.05 -18.35
C SER A 492 3.73 16.35 -19.43
N ALA A 493 3.14 15.39 -20.11
CA ALA A 493 3.78 14.64 -21.18
C ALA A 493 2.79 14.32 -22.30
N GLN A 494 3.29 14.20 -23.52
CA GLN A 494 2.56 13.61 -24.63
C GLN A 494 2.86 12.11 -24.70
N ARG A 495 1.85 11.31 -25.02
CA ARG A 495 1.96 9.85 -25.18
C ARG A 495 2.37 9.54 -26.60
N VAL A 496 3.48 8.84 -26.76
CA VAL A 496 4.12 8.70 -28.06
C VAL A 496 4.35 7.24 -28.40
N LYS A 497 3.94 6.86 -29.60
CA LYS A 497 4.16 5.52 -30.15
C LYS A 497 4.99 5.62 -31.42
N ALA A 498 6.07 4.85 -31.50
CA ALA A 498 6.87 4.75 -32.71
C ALA A 498 6.04 4.08 -33.81
N THR A 499 6.05 4.66 -35.01
CA THR A 499 5.38 4.14 -36.21
C THR A 499 6.37 3.68 -37.28
N GLY A 500 7.66 3.91 -37.07
CA GLY A 500 8.75 3.59 -38.00
C GLY A 500 10.13 3.78 -37.34
N GLY A 501 11.17 3.92 -38.17
CA GLY A 501 12.57 3.96 -37.73
C GLY A 501 13.25 5.33 -37.88
N GLY A 502 12.61 6.30 -38.53
CA GLY A 502 13.09 7.67 -38.65
C GLY A 502 12.76 8.55 -37.43
N SER A 503 13.49 9.66 -37.27
CA SER A 503 13.33 10.59 -36.14
C SER A 503 11.96 11.27 -36.03
N PHE A 504 11.15 11.21 -37.10
CA PHE A 504 9.78 11.75 -37.13
C PHE A 504 8.70 10.67 -37.32
N ASP A 505 9.07 9.39 -37.28
CA ASP A 505 8.13 8.28 -37.44
C ASP A 505 7.46 7.94 -36.10
N PHE A 506 6.60 8.83 -35.62
CA PHE A 506 5.84 8.62 -34.40
C PHE A 506 4.40 9.15 -34.50
N ALA A 507 3.53 8.61 -33.66
CA ALA A 507 2.21 9.13 -33.41
C ALA A 507 2.14 9.70 -31.98
N ASN A 508 1.76 10.97 -31.85
CA ASN A 508 1.28 11.50 -30.57
C ASN A 508 -0.16 11.00 -30.37
N LEU A 509 -0.42 10.28 -29.28
CA LEU A 509 -1.69 9.65 -28.91
C LEU A 509 -2.50 10.50 -27.93
N GLY A 510 -1.90 11.50 -27.31
CA GLY A 510 -2.55 12.47 -26.44
C GLY A 510 -1.88 12.72 -25.11
N PRO A 511 -2.49 13.57 -24.27
CA PRO A 511 -1.85 14.08 -23.07
C PRO A 511 -1.81 13.05 -21.95
N ALA A 512 -0.80 13.19 -21.09
CA ALA A 512 -0.62 12.50 -19.84
C ALA A 512 -0.02 13.45 -18.79
N LEU A 513 -0.20 13.11 -17.52
CA LEU A 513 0.32 13.87 -16.39
C LEU A 513 1.01 12.92 -15.42
N ALA A 514 2.22 13.27 -15.00
CA ALA A 514 2.95 12.61 -13.93
C ALA A 514 3.09 13.57 -12.76
N VAL A 515 2.88 13.07 -11.54
CA VAL A 515 3.08 13.84 -10.31
C VAL A 515 4.20 13.21 -9.51
N PHE A 516 5.17 14.03 -9.13
CA PHE A 516 6.27 13.68 -8.27
C PHE A 516 6.12 14.39 -6.92
N VAL A 517 6.48 13.70 -5.84
CA VAL A 517 6.70 14.32 -4.53
C VAL A 517 8.20 14.52 -4.33
N VAL A 518 8.59 15.71 -3.88
CA VAL A 518 9.98 16.03 -3.56
C VAL A 518 10.03 16.59 -2.15
N ALA A 519 10.32 15.74 -1.17
CA ALA A 519 10.58 16.22 0.19
C ALA A 519 11.85 17.08 0.23
N GLU A 520 11.92 18.03 1.16
CA GLU A 520 13.05 18.93 1.30
C GLU A 520 14.38 18.15 1.42
N GLY A 521 15.35 18.47 0.56
CA GLY A 521 16.63 17.78 0.48
C GLY A 521 16.60 16.30 0.03
N GLN A 522 15.44 15.76 -0.33
CA GLN A 522 15.29 14.37 -0.79
C GLN A 522 15.15 14.26 -2.32
N THR A 523 15.34 13.05 -2.82
CA THR A 523 15.17 12.69 -4.24
C THR A 523 13.71 12.71 -4.67
N PRO A 524 13.37 13.29 -5.85
CA PRO A 524 12.03 13.22 -6.41
C PRO A 524 11.50 11.79 -6.56
N GLN A 525 10.29 11.54 -6.07
CA GLN A 525 9.62 10.24 -6.17
C GLN A 525 8.36 10.35 -7.03
N LEU A 526 8.23 9.48 -8.03
CA LEU A 526 7.03 9.42 -8.87
C LEU A 526 5.87 8.84 -8.05
N ILE A 527 4.79 9.61 -7.91
CA ILE A 527 3.58 9.17 -7.21
C ILE A 527 2.69 8.40 -8.17
N LYS A 528 2.36 9.02 -9.31
CA LYS A 528 1.39 8.48 -10.27
C LYS A 528 1.55 9.12 -11.63
N VAL A 529 1.21 8.36 -12.65
CA VAL A 529 1.03 8.80 -14.04
C VAL A 529 -0.42 8.56 -14.43
N GLU A 530 -1.07 9.55 -15.05
CA GLU A 530 -2.44 9.45 -15.53
C GLU A 530 -2.51 9.83 -17.02
N ASP A 531 -3.11 8.95 -17.81
CA ASP A 531 -3.41 9.18 -19.22
C ASP A 531 -4.70 10.01 -19.36
N ILE A 532 -4.61 11.19 -19.99
CA ILE A 532 -5.75 12.08 -20.13
C ILE A 532 -6.51 11.76 -21.42
N GLY A 533 -7.56 10.94 -21.27
CA GLY A 533 -8.43 10.51 -22.35
C GLY A 533 -7.86 9.36 -23.19
N ALA A 534 -8.66 8.84 -24.12
CA ALA A 534 -8.25 7.70 -24.96
C ALA A 534 -7.14 8.06 -25.95
N ASP A 535 -6.37 7.06 -26.36
CA ASP A 535 -5.37 7.16 -27.43
C ASP A 535 -6.07 7.56 -28.76
N ASP A 536 -5.74 8.74 -29.30
CA ASP A 536 -6.22 9.25 -30.59
C ASP A 536 -5.11 10.14 -31.18
N SER A 537 -4.73 9.92 -32.43
CA SER A 537 -3.62 10.63 -33.08
C SER A 537 -4.01 11.90 -33.83
N LYS A 538 -5.28 12.32 -33.75
CA LYS A 538 -5.74 13.56 -34.38
C LYS A 538 -5.11 14.79 -33.72
N ARG A 539 -4.43 15.60 -34.52
CA ARG A 539 -3.81 16.86 -34.06
C ARG A 539 -4.84 17.95 -33.74
N SER A 540 -6.08 17.77 -34.20
CA SER A 540 -7.21 18.66 -33.89
C SER A 540 -7.74 18.52 -32.46
N ARG A 541 -7.35 17.47 -31.74
CA ARG A 541 -7.66 17.35 -30.30
C ARG A 541 -6.67 18.21 -29.51
N PRO A 542 -7.14 18.99 -28.51
CA PRO A 542 -6.23 19.72 -27.63
C PRO A 542 -5.29 18.80 -26.84
N GLU A 543 -3.99 19.07 -26.97
CA GLU A 543 -2.91 18.47 -26.19
C GLU A 543 -2.77 19.23 -24.86
N TRP A 544 -3.62 18.90 -23.88
CA TRP A 544 -3.64 19.58 -22.59
C TRP A 544 -2.35 19.37 -21.81
N GLY A 545 -1.80 20.44 -21.25
CA GLY A 545 -0.51 20.41 -20.58
C GLY A 545 0.66 20.79 -21.49
N ALA A 546 0.40 21.12 -22.76
CA ALA A 546 1.40 21.71 -23.67
C ALA A 546 2.16 22.89 -23.03
N ALA A 547 1.51 23.63 -22.13
CA ALA A 547 2.14 24.46 -21.11
C ALA A 547 1.35 24.39 -19.80
N MET A 548 2.05 24.54 -18.68
CA MET A 548 1.45 24.66 -17.35
C MET A 548 1.97 25.89 -16.61
N ALA A 549 1.12 26.51 -15.80
CA ALA A 549 1.49 27.62 -14.92
C ALA A 549 0.65 27.60 -13.64
N VAL A 550 1.27 27.88 -12.50
CA VAL A 550 0.57 28.02 -11.21
C VAL A 550 0.44 29.50 -10.87
N ASP A 551 -0.77 29.93 -10.53
CA ASP A 551 -1.10 31.30 -10.10
C ASP A 551 -2.36 31.29 -9.23
N ASP A 552 -2.34 32.01 -8.10
CA ASP A 552 -3.46 32.11 -7.12
C ASP A 552 -4.13 30.75 -6.79
N ASP A 553 -3.32 29.76 -6.37
CA ASP A 553 -3.71 28.38 -6.04
C ASP A 553 -4.33 27.57 -7.19
N TRP A 554 -4.34 28.09 -8.42
CA TRP A 554 -4.80 27.37 -9.60
C TRP A 554 -3.62 26.92 -10.43
N LEU A 555 -3.67 25.66 -10.88
CA LEU A 555 -2.88 25.19 -11.99
C LEU A 555 -3.66 25.47 -13.28
N TYR A 556 -3.09 26.29 -14.17
CA TYR A 556 -3.57 26.50 -15.52
C TYR A 556 -2.87 25.52 -16.46
N LEU A 557 -3.65 24.75 -17.20
CA LEU A 557 -3.17 23.82 -18.22
C LEU A 557 -3.58 24.34 -19.59
N TYR A 558 -2.60 24.70 -20.41
CA TYR A 558 -2.84 25.15 -21.76
C TYR A 558 -2.84 23.96 -22.72
N GLY A 559 -3.80 23.94 -23.63
CA GLY A 559 -3.96 22.90 -24.64
C GLY A 559 -3.70 23.44 -26.03
N THR A 560 -2.88 22.75 -26.81
CA THR A 560 -2.59 23.11 -28.21
C THR A 560 -3.30 22.19 -29.19
N ALA A 561 -3.83 22.73 -30.29
CA ALA A 561 -4.49 21.91 -31.32
C ALA A 561 -4.21 22.47 -32.71
N ASN A 562 -3.86 21.60 -33.67
CA ASN A 562 -3.73 21.95 -35.09
C ASN A 562 -4.93 21.40 -35.86
N PRO A 563 -5.61 22.21 -36.68
CA PRO A 563 -6.84 21.79 -37.37
C PRO A 563 -6.63 20.81 -38.54
N ASP A 564 -5.41 20.34 -38.78
CA ASP A 564 -5.01 19.49 -39.91
C ASP A 564 -5.45 20.08 -41.27
N LYS A 565 -5.33 21.41 -41.40
CA LYS A 565 -5.64 22.13 -42.63
C LYS A 565 -4.36 22.43 -43.40
N GLU A 566 -4.40 22.22 -44.71
CA GLU A 566 -3.30 22.56 -45.61
C GLU A 566 -2.87 24.03 -45.45
N GLY A 567 -1.55 24.27 -45.35
CA GLY A 567 -0.99 25.59 -45.14
C GLY A 567 -1.08 26.14 -43.70
N VAL A 568 -1.67 25.40 -42.76
CA VAL A 568 -1.75 25.78 -41.33
C VAL A 568 -0.78 24.92 -40.51
N PHE A 569 0.39 25.47 -40.22
CA PHE A 569 1.45 24.75 -39.51
C PHE A 569 1.41 24.95 -37.99
N GLY A 570 0.96 26.13 -37.52
CA GLY A 570 0.84 26.45 -36.09
C GLY A 570 -0.31 25.74 -35.38
N PHE A 571 -0.31 25.83 -34.06
CA PHE A 571 -1.33 25.31 -33.18
C PHE A 571 -2.11 26.45 -32.52
N SER A 572 -3.42 26.26 -32.36
CA SER A 572 -4.28 27.12 -31.53
C SER A 572 -3.99 26.89 -30.05
N LEU A 573 -4.32 27.86 -29.20
CA LEU A 573 -4.14 27.73 -27.74
C LEU A 573 -5.49 27.81 -27.02
N ARG A 574 -5.70 26.96 -26.02
CA ARG A 574 -6.87 26.93 -25.14
C ARG A 574 -6.40 26.78 -23.69
N VAL A 575 -7.27 27.03 -22.71
CA VAL A 575 -6.91 26.88 -21.29
C VAL A 575 -7.95 26.13 -20.47
N ALA A 576 -7.45 25.26 -19.61
CA ALA A 576 -8.14 24.64 -18.51
C ALA A 576 -7.50 25.07 -17.18
N ARG A 577 -8.21 24.88 -16.07
CA ARG A 577 -7.67 25.02 -14.73
C ARG A 577 -8.19 23.95 -13.78
N VAL A 578 -7.37 23.65 -12.78
CA VAL A 578 -7.65 22.69 -11.70
C VAL A 578 -6.82 23.07 -10.47
N ARG A 579 -7.15 22.53 -9.30
CA ARG A 579 -6.21 22.59 -8.17
C ARG A 579 -5.03 21.66 -8.44
N PRO A 580 -3.80 22.00 -8.04
CA PRO A 580 -2.63 21.13 -8.26
C PRO A 580 -2.82 19.71 -7.71
N GLU A 581 -3.42 19.56 -6.53
CA GLU A 581 -3.71 18.26 -5.90
C GLU A 581 -4.73 17.41 -6.67
N ASP A 582 -5.62 18.06 -7.42
CA ASP A 582 -6.71 17.42 -8.18
C ASP A 582 -6.32 17.19 -9.65
N VAL A 583 -5.06 17.44 -10.03
CA VAL A 583 -4.62 17.49 -11.43
C VAL A 583 -4.87 16.19 -12.19
N LEU A 584 -4.73 15.04 -11.53
CA LEU A 584 -4.93 13.72 -12.12
C LEU A 584 -6.43 13.38 -12.28
N GLU A 585 -7.32 14.12 -11.64
CA GLU A 585 -8.77 13.92 -11.74
C GLU A 585 -9.38 14.81 -12.83
N SER A 586 -9.33 14.34 -14.08
CA SER A 586 -9.84 15.10 -15.24
C SER A 586 -11.30 15.58 -15.12
N SER A 587 -12.12 14.93 -14.30
CA SER A 587 -13.51 15.34 -13.99
C SER A 587 -13.61 16.64 -13.18
N LYS A 588 -12.56 16.98 -12.42
CA LYS A 588 -12.47 18.21 -11.61
C LYS A 588 -12.01 19.42 -12.42
N TRP A 589 -11.51 19.22 -13.64
CA TRP A 589 -11.02 20.30 -14.49
C TRP A 589 -12.14 21.25 -14.90
N ARG A 590 -11.74 22.50 -15.15
CA ARG A 590 -12.62 23.55 -15.69
C ARG A 590 -11.96 24.18 -16.90
N PHE A 591 -12.70 24.25 -18.00
CA PHE A 591 -12.26 24.77 -19.29
C PHE A 591 -12.87 26.15 -19.52
N TRP A 592 -12.06 27.09 -20.01
CA TRP A 592 -12.54 28.43 -20.34
C TRP A 592 -13.29 28.43 -21.67
N ASP A 593 -14.54 28.91 -21.68
CA ASP A 593 -15.35 28.96 -22.90
C ASP A 593 -15.41 30.34 -23.57
N GLY A 594 -14.56 31.26 -23.13
CA GLY A 594 -14.56 32.66 -23.57
C GLY A 594 -15.29 33.60 -22.61
N SER A 595 -16.12 33.07 -21.72
CA SER A 595 -16.91 33.88 -20.76
C SER A 595 -16.91 33.34 -19.34
N HIS A 596 -16.94 32.01 -19.16
CA HIS A 596 -16.94 31.38 -17.85
C HIS A 596 -16.19 30.04 -17.85
N TRP A 597 -15.80 29.60 -16.66
CA TRP A 597 -15.20 28.29 -16.44
C TRP A 597 -16.27 27.19 -16.39
N GLN A 598 -16.15 26.16 -17.23
CA GLN A 598 -17.14 25.09 -17.37
C GLN A 598 -16.51 23.69 -17.49
N ARG A 599 -17.28 22.60 -17.47
CA ARG A 599 -16.75 21.23 -17.33
C ARG A 599 -16.48 20.47 -18.64
N THR A 600 -17.03 20.91 -19.75
CA THR A 600 -17.00 20.21 -21.04
C THR A 600 -15.80 20.64 -21.90
N PRO A 601 -14.81 19.77 -22.15
CA PRO A 601 -13.58 20.15 -22.85
C PRO A 601 -13.81 20.71 -24.27
N SER A 602 -14.77 20.16 -25.01
CA SER A 602 -15.08 20.54 -26.40
C SER A 602 -15.65 21.96 -26.54
N ARG A 603 -16.11 22.57 -25.45
CA ARG A 603 -16.60 23.96 -25.40
C ARG A 603 -15.49 24.98 -25.10
N SER A 604 -14.25 24.55 -24.94
CA SER A 604 -13.13 25.45 -24.71
C SER A 604 -12.95 26.44 -25.88
N ALA A 605 -12.78 27.72 -25.56
CA ALA A 605 -12.52 28.77 -26.55
C ALA A 605 -11.04 28.85 -26.89
N GLU A 606 -10.75 29.25 -28.13
CA GLU A 606 -9.39 29.56 -28.57
C GLU A 606 -8.96 30.94 -28.03
N LEU A 607 -7.82 30.96 -27.35
CA LEU A 607 -7.16 32.17 -26.84
C LEU A 607 -6.29 32.84 -27.91
N LEU A 608 -5.80 32.04 -28.87
CA LEU A 608 -5.16 32.45 -30.11
C LEU A 608 -5.39 31.37 -31.20
N PRO A 609 -5.51 31.75 -32.49
CA PRO A 609 -5.79 30.83 -33.58
C PRO A 609 -4.54 30.05 -34.05
N ALA A 610 -4.75 28.94 -34.76
CA ALA A 610 -3.66 28.12 -35.31
C ALA A 610 -2.83 28.80 -36.42
N VAL A 611 -3.44 29.70 -37.19
CA VAL A 611 -2.74 30.48 -38.22
C VAL A 611 -1.90 31.56 -37.54
N GLY A 612 -0.58 31.56 -37.75
CA GLY A 612 0.33 32.40 -36.97
C GLY A 612 0.40 31.96 -35.50
N GLY A 613 -0.01 30.72 -35.20
CA GLY A 613 -0.09 30.18 -33.85
C GLY A 613 1.25 29.69 -33.31
N VAL A 614 1.17 28.87 -32.27
CA VAL A 614 2.32 28.38 -31.49
C VAL A 614 2.82 27.01 -31.98
N SER A 615 3.97 26.58 -31.47
CA SER A 615 4.40 25.17 -31.44
C SER A 615 3.42 24.27 -30.69
N GLN A 616 3.57 22.95 -30.86
CA GLN A 616 2.76 22.00 -30.09
C GLN A 616 3.03 22.13 -28.59
N THR A 617 4.30 22.30 -28.22
CA THR A 617 4.73 22.57 -26.84
C THR A 617 5.26 24.00 -26.74
N LEU A 618 5.01 24.66 -25.61
CA LEU A 618 5.38 26.05 -25.37
C LEU A 618 5.57 26.32 -23.88
N SER A 619 5.97 27.54 -23.54
CA SER A 619 5.90 28.02 -22.15
C SER A 619 4.82 29.09 -22.02
N VAL A 620 4.05 29.02 -20.95
CA VAL A 620 3.13 30.10 -20.53
C VAL A 620 3.44 30.43 -19.08
N PHE A 621 3.58 31.71 -18.75
CA PHE A 621 3.94 32.15 -17.40
C PHE A 621 3.42 33.56 -17.10
N PRO A 622 3.08 33.85 -15.84
CA PRO A 622 2.84 35.22 -15.38
C PRO A 622 4.17 35.96 -15.15
N SER A 623 4.21 37.25 -15.50
CA SER A 623 5.28 38.15 -15.07
C SER A 623 4.74 39.57 -14.89
N GLY A 624 4.82 40.06 -13.65
CA GLY A 624 4.16 41.29 -13.24
C GLY A 624 2.64 41.19 -13.38
N LYS A 625 2.02 42.12 -14.11
CA LYS A 625 0.56 42.15 -14.35
C LYS A 625 0.14 41.55 -15.70
N ARG A 626 1.04 40.81 -16.34
CA ARG A 626 0.83 40.26 -17.69
C ARG A 626 1.16 38.78 -17.72
N TRP A 627 0.57 38.12 -18.69
CA TRP A 627 0.82 36.73 -19.04
C TRP A 627 1.55 36.67 -20.37
N TYR A 628 2.49 35.75 -20.47
CA TYR A 628 3.34 35.56 -21.65
C TYR A 628 3.23 34.13 -22.11
N ALA A 629 3.15 33.91 -23.42
CA ALA A 629 3.38 32.64 -24.05
C ALA A 629 4.64 32.77 -24.94
N LEU A 630 5.65 31.92 -24.75
CA LEU A 630 6.86 31.88 -25.59
C LEU A 630 6.81 30.63 -26.46
N SER A 631 6.96 30.80 -27.76
CA SER A 631 6.92 29.70 -28.71
C SER A 631 7.59 30.03 -30.05
N LYS A 632 7.68 29.06 -30.95
CA LYS A 632 7.89 29.33 -32.37
C LYS A 632 6.57 29.71 -33.03
N ARG A 633 6.60 30.73 -33.88
CA ARG A 633 5.44 31.07 -34.73
C ARG A 633 5.32 30.05 -35.85
N ASP A 634 4.09 29.64 -36.13
CA ASP A 634 3.74 28.68 -37.20
C ASP A 634 4.27 27.25 -36.97
N GLY A 635 4.40 26.85 -35.69
CA GLY A 635 4.67 25.46 -35.32
C GLY A 635 6.15 25.14 -35.08
N ASP A 636 6.45 23.85 -34.84
CA ASP A 636 7.77 23.40 -34.36
C ASP A 636 8.93 23.65 -35.33
N LEU A 637 8.62 23.70 -36.63
CA LEU A 637 9.59 23.97 -37.70
C LEU A 637 9.62 25.43 -38.14
N GLY A 638 8.87 26.32 -37.46
CA GLY A 638 8.97 27.75 -37.67
C GLY A 638 10.38 28.29 -37.38
N ASP A 639 10.74 29.42 -37.96
CA ASP A 639 12.07 30.03 -37.81
C ASP A 639 12.09 31.15 -36.77
N GLN A 640 10.94 31.62 -36.29
CA GLN A 640 10.85 32.80 -35.42
C GLN A 640 10.39 32.45 -34.01
N MET A 641 11.22 32.79 -33.02
CA MET A 641 10.85 32.79 -31.61
C MET A 641 10.06 34.07 -31.31
N VAL A 642 8.83 33.91 -30.82
CA VAL A 642 7.86 35.00 -30.60
C VAL A 642 7.26 34.88 -29.21
N PHE A 643 6.99 36.03 -28.59
CA PHE A 643 6.10 36.11 -27.43
C PHE A 643 4.69 36.45 -27.87
N TRP A 644 3.69 35.85 -27.22
CA TRP A 644 2.34 36.39 -27.17
C TRP A 644 2.08 36.92 -25.77
N THR A 645 1.43 38.08 -25.67
CA THR A 645 1.12 38.69 -24.37
C THR A 645 -0.38 38.77 -24.13
N ALA A 646 -0.78 38.65 -22.88
CA ALA A 646 -2.16 38.71 -22.42
C ALA A 646 -2.28 39.45 -21.08
N PRO A 647 -3.44 40.04 -20.75
CA PRO A 647 -3.68 40.67 -19.45
C PRO A 647 -4.02 39.67 -18.34
N ALA A 648 -4.34 38.42 -18.69
CA ALA A 648 -4.87 37.39 -17.80
C ALA A 648 -4.52 35.99 -18.36
N PRO A 649 -4.61 34.91 -17.54
CA PRO A 649 -4.36 33.54 -18.02
C PRO A 649 -5.35 33.10 -19.11
N THR A 650 -6.51 33.74 -19.18
CA THR A 650 -7.56 33.46 -20.17
C THR A 650 -7.41 34.26 -21.47
N GLY A 651 -6.27 34.92 -21.68
CA GLY A 651 -6.03 35.69 -22.90
C GLY A 651 -6.83 37.01 -22.95
N PRO A 652 -7.11 37.53 -24.16
CA PRO A 652 -6.59 37.07 -25.45
C PRO A 652 -5.07 37.25 -25.54
N PHE A 653 -4.39 36.34 -26.25
CA PHE A 653 -2.95 36.37 -26.45
C PHE A 653 -2.61 37.00 -27.80
N THR A 654 -1.82 38.08 -27.80
CA THR A 654 -1.43 38.81 -29.03
C THR A 654 0.08 38.72 -29.28
N PRO A 655 0.53 38.39 -30.50
CA PRO A 655 1.95 38.22 -30.80
C PRO A 655 2.71 39.54 -30.77
N THR A 656 4.00 39.47 -30.45
CA THR A 656 4.97 40.56 -30.57
C THR A 656 5.83 40.39 -31.84
N ASP A 657 6.73 41.34 -32.06
CA ASP A 657 7.83 41.11 -33.00
C ASP A 657 8.71 39.93 -32.53
N PRO A 658 9.35 39.19 -33.45
CA PRO A 658 10.26 38.11 -33.10
C PRO A 658 11.43 38.59 -32.23
N VAL A 659 11.76 37.79 -31.23
CA VAL A 659 12.87 38.08 -30.29
C VAL A 659 14.15 37.32 -30.63
N ALA A 660 14.04 36.23 -31.41
CA ALA A 660 15.17 35.48 -31.93
C ALA A 660 14.77 34.72 -33.22
N SER A 661 15.78 34.38 -34.03
CA SER A 661 15.63 33.50 -35.19
C SER A 661 16.28 32.15 -34.88
N LEU A 662 15.52 31.08 -35.11
CA LEU A 662 15.85 29.68 -34.85
C LEU A 662 15.52 28.85 -36.11
N PRO A 663 16.22 29.05 -37.25
CA PRO A 663 15.95 28.28 -38.45
C PRO A 663 16.40 26.83 -38.28
N ALA A 664 15.77 25.93 -39.02
CA ALA A 664 16.36 24.64 -39.34
C ALA A 664 17.32 24.79 -40.54
N ASP A 665 18.28 23.89 -40.66
CA ASP A 665 19.18 23.79 -41.81
C ASP A 665 18.96 22.45 -42.53
N PRO A 666 18.19 22.46 -43.63
CA PRO A 666 17.91 21.25 -44.41
C PRO A 666 19.16 20.58 -45.00
N ASP A 667 20.22 21.34 -45.30
CA ASP A 667 21.42 20.83 -45.97
C ASP A 667 22.26 19.98 -45.00
N SER A 668 22.42 20.44 -43.76
CA SER A 668 23.10 19.68 -42.70
C SER A 668 22.17 18.69 -41.98
N GLY A 669 20.85 18.87 -42.13
CA GLY A 669 19.81 18.16 -41.40
C GLY A 669 19.64 18.64 -39.95
N ALA A 670 20.23 19.77 -39.58
CA ALA A 670 20.09 20.34 -38.24
C ALA A 670 18.69 20.95 -38.06
N VAL A 671 18.07 20.66 -36.93
CA VAL A 671 16.74 21.18 -36.58
C VAL A 671 16.77 21.81 -35.20
N THR A 672 16.06 22.93 -35.07
CA THR A 672 15.81 23.59 -33.80
C THR A 672 14.31 23.60 -33.55
N TYR A 673 13.86 23.40 -32.32
CA TYR A 673 12.44 23.33 -31.99
C TYR A 673 12.22 23.60 -30.50
N MET A 674 10.94 23.75 -30.15
CA MET A 674 10.44 23.85 -28.79
C MET A 674 11.21 24.83 -27.91
N PRO A 675 11.13 26.14 -28.20
CA PRO A 675 11.69 27.13 -27.30
C PRO A 675 10.88 27.19 -26.00
N LEU A 676 11.57 27.14 -24.86
CA LEU A 676 10.96 27.19 -23.52
C LEU A 676 11.49 28.40 -22.75
N ALA A 677 10.65 28.98 -21.90
CA ALA A 677 10.98 30.12 -21.05
C ALA A 677 11.37 29.67 -19.64
N HIS A 678 12.37 30.33 -19.06
CA HIS A 678 12.93 29.99 -17.75
C HIS A 678 12.93 31.22 -16.82
N PRO A 679 11.75 31.66 -16.32
CA PRO A 679 11.60 32.90 -15.55
C PRO A 679 12.40 32.97 -14.25
N GLN A 680 12.74 31.81 -13.67
CA GLN A 680 13.49 31.74 -12.43
C GLN A 680 15.01 31.62 -12.65
N ILE A 681 15.47 31.38 -13.89
CA ILE A 681 16.89 31.27 -14.20
C ILE A 681 17.48 32.66 -14.49
N PHE A 682 18.39 33.11 -13.63
CA PHE A 682 19.13 34.39 -13.76
C PHE A 682 18.22 35.60 -14.08
N PRO A 683 17.23 35.89 -13.22
CA PRO A 683 16.24 36.93 -13.49
C PRO A 683 16.89 38.30 -13.63
N GLU A 684 16.61 38.98 -14.73
CA GLU A 684 17.11 40.32 -15.03
C GLU A 684 16.00 41.17 -15.65
N ALA A 685 15.81 42.38 -15.14
CA ALA A 685 14.69 43.24 -15.51
C ALA A 685 14.63 43.51 -17.03
N GLY A 686 13.47 43.24 -17.63
CA GLY A 686 13.24 43.46 -19.07
C GLY A 686 13.86 42.39 -19.98
N THR A 687 14.40 41.31 -19.42
CA THR A 687 14.90 40.16 -20.18
C THR A 687 14.37 38.85 -19.59
N MET A 688 14.59 37.77 -20.31
CA MET A 688 14.19 36.41 -19.94
C MET A 688 15.24 35.43 -20.44
N VAL A 689 15.55 34.39 -19.65
CA VAL A 689 16.31 33.25 -20.17
C VAL A 689 15.33 32.32 -20.88
N ALA A 690 15.66 31.92 -22.09
CA ALA A 690 14.95 30.92 -22.87
C ALA A 690 15.92 29.82 -23.28
N SER A 691 15.40 28.62 -23.55
CA SER A 691 16.14 27.57 -24.23
C SER A 691 15.44 27.17 -25.53
N TYR A 692 16.13 26.42 -26.37
CA TYR A 692 15.54 25.67 -27.48
C TYR A 692 16.29 24.36 -27.67
N SER A 693 15.59 23.33 -28.13
CA SER A 693 16.17 22.02 -28.40
C SER A 693 16.90 22.01 -29.75
N ASN A 694 18.09 21.40 -29.78
CA ASN A 694 18.82 21.11 -31.01
C ASN A 694 18.75 19.61 -31.30
N ASN A 695 18.62 19.23 -32.56
CA ASN A 695 18.66 17.85 -32.99
C ASN A 695 19.15 17.74 -34.45
N ASN A 696 19.35 16.52 -34.94
CA ASN A 696 19.62 16.24 -36.33
C ASN A 696 18.66 15.17 -36.86
N THR A 697 18.22 15.34 -38.10
CA THR A 697 17.38 14.35 -38.78
C THR A 697 18.08 13.00 -39.01
N ASP A 698 19.42 12.97 -38.96
CA ASP A 698 20.22 11.74 -38.98
C ASP A 698 20.63 11.30 -37.56
N PRO A 699 20.01 10.23 -37.02
CA PRO A 699 20.31 9.75 -35.67
C PRO A 699 21.74 9.19 -35.53
N GLN A 700 22.43 8.85 -36.62
CA GLN A 700 23.82 8.40 -36.55
C GLN A 700 24.78 9.54 -36.23
N LYS A 701 24.49 10.77 -36.69
CA LYS A 701 25.27 11.95 -36.33
C LYS A 701 25.20 12.23 -34.83
N ILE A 702 24.01 12.08 -34.23
CA ILE A 702 23.80 12.26 -32.79
C ILE A 702 24.55 11.19 -31.99
N LYS A 703 24.52 9.93 -32.45
CA LYS A 703 25.26 8.84 -31.80
C LYS A 703 26.77 9.03 -31.87
N ALA A 704 27.27 9.59 -32.96
CA ALA A 704 28.69 9.89 -33.14
C ALA A 704 29.13 11.14 -32.38
N ASP A 705 28.26 12.14 -32.30
CA ASP A 705 28.48 13.39 -31.59
C ASP A 705 27.23 13.80 -30.79
N PRO A 706 27.12 13.36 -29.53
CA PRO A 706 26.01 13.73 -28.64
C PRO A 706 25.88 15.23 -28.39
N THR A 707 26.92 16.04 -28.69
CA THR A 707 26.86 17.50 -28.50
C THR A 707 25.85 18.18 -29.41
N LEU A 708 25.43 17.51 -30.49
CA LEU A 708 24.41 17.96 -31.43
C LEU A 708 22.98 17.83 -30.89
N TYR A 709 22.80 17.16 -29.74
CA TYR A 709 21.49 16.83 -29.17
C TYR A 709 21.37 17.28 -27.73
N ARG A 710 21.22 18.61 -27.55
CA ARG A 710 21.06 19.26 -26.24
C ARG A 710 20.31 20.59 -26.36
N PRO A 711 19.65 21.05 -25.29
CA PRO A 711 19.11 22.40 -25.26
C PRO A 711 20.25 23.44 -25.29
N THR A 712 19.98 24.58 -25.90
CA THR A 712 20.84 25.78 -25.83
C THR A 712 20.08 26.91 -25.19
N PHE A 713 20.69 27.54 -24.18
CA PHE A 713 20.10 28.66 -23.44
C PHE A 713 20.59 30.00 -24.01
N LEU A 714 19.69 30.97 -24.09
CA LEU A 714 19.98 32.34 -24.48
C LEU A 714 19.16 33.33 -23.65
N ARG A 715 19.64 34.56 -23.54
CA ARG A 715 18.89 35.67 -22.96
C ARG A 715 18.21 36.45 -24.07
N VAL A 716 16.89 36.64 -23.94
CA VAL A 716 16.06 37.37 -24.89
C VAL A 716 15.38 38.58 -24.22
N PRO A 717 15.08 39.64 -24.97
CA PRO A 717 14.29 40.75 -24.43
C PRO A 717 12.87 40.29 -24.08
N LEU A 718 12.39 40.67 -22.90
CA LEU A 718 11.01 40.45 -22.49
C LEU A 718 10.17 41.67 -22.93
N PRO A 719 9.16 41.51 -23.80
CA PRO A 719 8.34 42.63 -24.27
C PRO A 719 7.60 43.32 -23.13
N ARG A 720 7.40 44.64 -23.24
CA ARG A 720 6.75 45.47 -22.22
C ARG A 720 5.22 45.38 -22.25
#